data_AF-A0A4Q4YA07-F1
#
_entry.id   AF-A0A4Q4YA07-F1
#
_cell.length_a   1.000
_cell.length_b   1.000
_cell.length_c   1.000
_cell.angle_alpha   90.00
_cell.angle_beta   90.00
_cell.angle_gamma   90.00
#
_symmetry.space_group_name_H-M   'P 1'
#
loop_
_entity.id
_entity.type
_entity.pdbx_description
1 polymer ?
#
loop_
_entity_poly.entity_id
_entity_poly.type
_entity_poly.pdbx_seq_one_letter_code
_entity_poly.pdbx_strand_id
1 'polypeptide(L)'
;MRYSFLETVTLAALAGLSSAQELSSTIVGCADVRCPNLEDSTDNVCTLVNRTFGDIGLARIPTDMAELSWVRGNNITDDEGERRITSSFYLGAPFELDTGDTRACAAFFHQSTARFPGDHVDTAQGTCEQAGVDSACLDALVARARALRVENGEDACEKLQEDFLDNLDRECRGLAGTDRWESVRVRPIFGPGAPDVILSSDNLTSNCWPIEPKEHDLAFIESHEATARNLTAARTNDLFYDVTPILTVFYGAENGLVANFSSQMTCLKIVNSSVTLDAILAEQREEEEGAAAAIHVSGAMAAITGVVTVFSLLLLSTTDRVVSEEPMAWPYQFLDLDQAAKQSRRQALNYYGAGTYLVRRSRRDRTSYVAVPGSPFLKQQRQNVLGTWSATTRSAVWWLGDEVTFFGQNWGQRGELVFGSLWAVWLLSLCVIGTGNDYLHLTKRFGIVAVSQLPIQYVLALKKFNPVALIFHSSHEGVNRWHRVLGRVIYYLMCLHAAFYLNYYYQMGILGRRIIDIVPALGLTAFIGMVLLNTTTLSVIRRYSYRIFFTTHLLVALALPPIIFFHHRSSIFYVVEALSLFTIDLALRKMDTFTTDASLIPIPGSNLIKIVAPVPPQKISRFRESPGTHVYLSIPASSRPSPSTVSAAHYIFEFMFNPFTIASVDERSTDLTLIVRCRNGPMTQNLTRLANGSTAGMKVPLSIEGPYGCAARFPNFAGPEFDQVLLVAGGVGASFILPVYRSVLGENQGATVTVVWAVRSASDATWPASDAAQSILEDDRVQLYLTGDIIESTSGTGTLSGGDAEHEMVHLSQRQPKYSPDRSRRRPDLRKIVDDVFKHGVEERVAVLVCGPEGMAHELRRYVGTWVRKGRKVWWHNESFGW
;
A
#
# COMPACT_ATOMS: atom_id res chain seq x y z
N MET A 1 17.53 -23.56 -14.71
CA MET A 1 18.16 -22.22 -14.75
C MET A 1 17.12 -21.11 -14.50
N ARG A 2 16.29 -21.22 -13.45
CA ARG A 2 15.19 -20.28 -13.11
C ARG A 2 14.89 -20.24 -11.60
N TYR A 3 15.94 -20.20 -10.76
CA TYR A 3 15.79 -20.07 -9.30
C TYR A 3 16.69 -18.99 -8.68
N SER A 4 17.40 -18.20 -9.49
CA SER A 4 18.36 -17.20 -8.98
C SER A 4 17.81 -15.77 -8.87
N PHE A 5 16.59 -15.50 -9.34
CA PHE A 5 16.00 -14.15 -9.33
C PHE A 5 15.05 -13.90 -8.15
N LEU A 6 14.59 -14.97 -7.49
CA LEU A 6 13.69 -14.86 -6.33
C LEU A 6 14.46 -14.67 -5.01
N GLU A 7 15.69 -15.19 -4.93
CA GLU A 7 16.58 -14.99 -3.78
C GLU A 7 17.15 -13.57 -3.73
N THR A 8 17.45 -12.94 -4.88
CA THR A 8 17.95 -11.55 -4.93
C THR A 8 16.89 -10.52 -4.56
N VAL A 9 15.62 -10.75 -4.89
CA VAL A 9 14.52 -9.84 -4.52
C VAL A 9 14.07 -10.02 -3.07
N THR A 10 14.27 -11.20 -2.47
CA THR A 10 13.93 -11.43 -1.05
C THR A 10 15.05 -11.02 -0.08
N LEU A 11 16.32 -11.00 -0.50
CA LEU A 11 17.42 -10.45 0.29
C LEU A 11 17.47 -8.91 0.26
N ALA A 12 17.07 -8.25 -0.84
CA ALA A 12 16.98 -6.79 -0.89
C ALA A 12 15.86 -6.22 0.00
N ALA A 13 14.79 -6.99 0.26
CA ALA A 13 13.70 -6.60 1.15
C ALA A 13 13.96 -6.90 2.64
N LEU A 14 15.02 -7.66 2.96
CA LEU A 14 15.40 -8.03 4.33
C LEU A 14 16.75 -7.44 4.78
N ALA A 15 17.50 -6.79 3.89
CA ALA A 15 18.69 -6.01 4.25
C ALA A 15 18.38 -4.58 4.75
N GLY A 16 17.10 -4.22 4.90
CA GLY A 16 16.65 -2.95 5.50
C GLY A 16 16.44 -2.99 7.02
N LEU A 17 16.93 -4.04 7.70
CA LEU A 17 16.88 -4.20 9.16
C LEU A 17 18.29 -4.11 9.76
N SER A 18 18.98 -3.02 9.47
CA SER A 18 19.96 -2.40 10.36
C SER A 18 19.63 -0.91 10.38
N SER A 19 18.74 -0.53 11.29
CA SER A 19 18.37 0.88 11.48
C SER A 19 19.50 1.62 12.18
N ALA A 20 20.51 2.06 11.43
CA ALA A 20 21.26 3.24 11.79
C ALA A 20 20.43 4.43 11.26
N GLN A 21 19.88 5.24 12.17
CA GLN A 21 19.10 6.41 11.82
C GLN A 21 20.08 7.52 11.40
N GLU A 22 20.26 7.72 10.08
CA GLU A 22 21.14 8.78 9.56
C GLU A 22 20.62 10.17 9.99
N LEU A 23 21.55 11.05 10.39
CA LEU A 23 21.25 12.47 10.62
C LEU A 23 20.74 13.13 9.33
N SER A 24 19.89 14.14 9.44
CA SER A 24 19.34 14.90 8.30
C SER A 24 20.39 15.70 7.51
N SER A 25 21.53 16.00 8.13
CA SER A 25 22.69 16.69 7.56
C SER A 25 23.98 16.29 8.29
N THR A 26 25.15 16.71 7.78
CA THR A 26 26.45 16.40 8.41
C THR A 26 26.57 16.97 9.83
N ILE A 27 26.03 18.17 10.03
CA ILE A 27 25.88 18.81 11.33
C ILE A 27 24.42 19.19 11.49
N VAL A 28 23.77 18.73 12.56
CA VAL A 28 22.37 19.07 12.84
C VAL A 28 22.26 20.01 14.04
N GLY A 29 21.26 20.88 14.02
CA GLY A 29 21.04 21.91 15.03
C GLY A 29 19.94 21.57 16.02
N CYS A 30 19.52 22.57 16.79
CA CYS A 30 18.50 22.42 17.81
C CYS A 30 17.13 21.96 17.27
N ALA A 31 16.77 22.25 16.01
CA ALA A 31 15.52 21.76 15.42
C ALA A 31 15.51 20.23 15.22
N ASP A 32 16.63 19.64 14.82
CA ASP A 32 16.71 18.20 14.56
C ASP A 32 16.78 17.40 15.86
N VAL A 33 17.53 17.91 16.85
CA VAL A 33 17.63 17.28 18.19
C VAL A 33 16.53 17.72 19.16
N ARG A 34 15.59 18.59 18.75
CA ARG A 34 14.44 19.05 19.54
C ARG A 34 14.80 19.74 20.86
N CYS A 35 15.66 20.76 20.81
CA CYS A 35 15.85 21.65 21.96
C CYS A 35 14.53 22.36 22.33
N PRO A 36 14.31 22.71 23.61
CA PRO A 36 13.14 23.49 24.01
C PRO A 36 13.30 24.98 23.62
N ASN A 37 12.17 25.63 23.36
CA ASN A 37 12.11 27.07 23.05
C ASN A 37 11.48 27.78 24.25
N LEU A 38 11.88 29.03 24.52
CA LEU A 38 11.20 29.89 25.47
C LEU A 38 9.81 30.26 24.93
N GLU A 39 8.76 30.15 25.75
CA GLU A 39 7.42 30.62 25.39
C GLU A 39 7.51 32.12 25.01
N ASP A 40 7.10 32.44 23.78
CA ASP A 40 7.21 33.75 23.10
C ASP A 40 8.57 34.14 22.45
N SER A 41 9.56 33.23 22.31
CA SER A 41 10.79 33.48 21.53
C SER A 41 11.05 32.43 20.43
N THR A 42 11.70 32.85 19.34
CA THR A 42 12.25 31.97 18.29
C THR A 42 13.57 31.31 18.68
N ASP A 43 14.16 31.72 19.80
CA ASP A 43 15.47 31.25 20.24
C ASP A 43 15.35 29.93 21.01
N ASN A 44 16.20 28.96 20.63
CA ASN A 44 16.31 27.69 21.34
C ASN A 44 17.07 27.92 22.66
N VAL A 45 16.75 27.17 23.71
CA VAL A 45 17.49 27.22 24.98
C VAL A 45 17.70 25.82 25.54
N CYS A 46 18.86 25.24 25.24
CA CYS A 46 19.25 23.92 25.70
C CYS A 46 20.13 24.01 26.96
N THR A 47 19.54 23.74 28.12
CA THR A 47 20.23 23.57 29.40
C THR A 47 20.54 22.09 29.63
N LEU A 48 21.82 21.75 29.68
CA LEU A 48 22.33 20.42 30.02
C LEU A 48 23.15 20.52 31.31
N VAL A 49 22.68 19.85 32.36
CA VAL A 49 23.20 19.91 33.73
C VAL A 49 23.23 21.35 34.25
N ASN A 50 24.39 22.02 34.24
CA ASN A 50 24.59 23.38 34.74
C ASN A 50 24.98 24.38 33.64
N ARG A 51 24.87 24.00 32.36
CA ARG A 51 25.26 24.82 31.22
C ARG A 51 24.08 25.02 30.28
N THR A 52 23.85 26.27 29.90
CA THR A 52 22.77 26.65 28.98
C THR A 52 23.35 27.12 27.66
N PHE A 53 22.80 26.62 26.56
CA PHE A 53 23.23 26.87 25.19
C PHE A 53 22.07 27.46 24.39
N GLY A 54 22.34 28.51 23.62
CA GLY A 54 21.34 29.12 22.72
C GLY A 54 21.09 28.27 21.47
N ASP A 55 22.13 27.62 20.96
CA ASP A 55 22.02 26.66 19.86
C ASP A 55 23.07 25.56 20.07
N ILE A 56 22.91 24.45 19.35
CA ILE A 56 23.83 23.31 19.40
C ILE A 56 24.23 22.88 17.99
N GLY A 57 25.32 22.12 17.89
CA GLY A 57 25.69 21.36 16.71
C GLY A 57 25.96 19.91 17.08
N LEU A 58 25.37 18.97 16.37
CA LEU A 58 25.59 17.53 16.51
C LEU A 58 26.13 16.95 15.20
N ALA A 59 27.25 16.24 15.24
CA ALA A 59 27.82 15.53 14.10
C ALA A 59 28.18 14.09 14.47
N ARG A 60 27.96 13.13 13.56
CA ARG A 60 28.41 11.74 13.75
C ARG A 60 29.93 11.66 13.59
N ILE A 61 30.57 10.82 14.40
CA ILE A 61 31.95 10.39 14.15
C ILE A 61 31.86 9.22 13.16
N PRO A 62 32.37 9.36 11.93
CA PRO A 62 32.23 8.34 10.89
C PRO A 62 33.13 7.13 11.21
N THR A 63 32.66 6.24 12.09
CA THR A 63 33.34 4.99 12.42
C THR A 63 32.42 3.81 12.11
N ASP A 64 32.98 2.74 11.56
CA ASP A 64 32.22 1.52 11.24
C ASP A 64 31.86 0.67 12.48
N MET A 65 32.25 1.12 13.68
CA MET A 65 32.41 0.27 14.87
C MET A 65 31.46 0.62 16.01
N ALA A 66 31.12 1.91 16.18
CA ALA A 66 30.16 2.38 17.16
C ALA A 66 29.49 3.68 16.69
N GLU A 67 28.22 3.87 17.03
CA GLU A 67 27.46 5.09 16.69
C GLU A 67 27.86 6.27 17.61
N LEU A 68 29.10 6.72 17.49
CA LEU A 68 29.62 7.86 18.27
C LEU A 68 29.24 9.19 17.62
N SER A 69 29.05 10.22 18.45
CA SER A 69 28.67 11.56 17.99
C SER A 69 29.35 12.65 18.80
N TRP A 70 29.68 13.77 18.17
CA TRP A 70 30.09 14.99 18.84
C TRP A 70 28.93 15.96 18.97
N VAL A 71 28.75 16.53 20.16
CA VAL A 71 27.82 17.63 20.42
C VAL A 71 28.58 18.86 20.89
N ARG A 72 28.30 20.01 20.30
CA ARG A 72 28.83 21.32 20.69
C ARG A 72 27.68 22.24 21.10
N GLY A 73 27.84 22.98 22.19
CA GLY A 73 26.95 24.07 22.58
C GLY A 73 27.74 25.29 23.03
N ASN A 74 27.31 26.48 22.64
CA ASN A 74 27.97 27.73 23.01
C ASN A 74 27.09 28.54 23.95
N ASN A 75 27.72 29.12 24.95
CA ASN A 75 27.12 30.02 25.92
C ASN A 75 27.80 31.40 25.84
N ILE A 76 27.01 32.47 25.95
CA ILE A 76 27.50 33.85 25.97
C ILE A 76 27.30 34.41 27.38
N THR A 77 28.37 34.92 27.96
CA THR A 77 28.33 35.64 29.23
C THR A 77 28.95 37.03 29.06
N ASP A 78 28.26 38.06 29.55
CA ASP A 78 28.74 39.44 29.54
C ASP A 78 29.21 39.82 30.96
N ASP A 79 30.49 40.19 31.11
CA ASP A 79 31.09 40.57 32.40
C ASP A 79 31.91 41.86 32.25
N GLU A 80 31.59 42.89 33.03
CA GLU A 80 32.26 44.21 33.05
C GLU A 80 32.53 44.85 31.65
N GLY A 81 31.68 44.59 30.66
CA GLY A 81 31.83 45.11 29.29
C GLY A 81 32.70 44.25 28.37
N GLU A 82 33.17 43.08 28.84
CA GLU A 82 33.77 42.03 28.03
C GLU A 82 32.76 40.92 27.76
N ARG A 83 32.57 40.57 26.48
CA ARG A 83 31.75 39.42 26.08
C ARG A 83 32.65 38.18 25.98
N ARG A 84 32.25 37.13 26.69
CA ARG A 84 32.92 35.82 26.71
C ARG A 84 32.03 34.78 26.05
N ILE A 85 32.59 34.04 25.10
CA ILE A 85 31.91 32.93 24.43
C ILE A 85 32.57 31.64 24.91
N THR A 86 31.78 30.77 25.54
CA THR A 86 32.23 29.48 26.03
C THR A 86 31.65 28.36 25.17
N SER A 87 32.49 27.67 24.41
CA SER A 87 32.13 26.50 23.61
C SER A 87 32.34 25.22 24.41
N SER A 88 31.30 24.43 24.62
CA SER A 88 31.34 23.17 25.38
C SER A 88 31.12 21.97 24.46
N PHE A 89 31.91 20.91 24.62
CA PHE A 89 31.94 19.72 23.78
C PHE A 89 31.59 18.47 24.59
N TYR A 90 30.70 17.66 24.04
CA TYR A 90 30.24 16.40 24.63
C TYR A 90 30.39 15.26 23.64
N LEU A 91 30.74 14.09 24.16
CA LEU A 91 30.77 12.84 23.41
C LEU A 91 29.49 12.06 23.65
N GLY A 92 28.86 11.67 22.56
CA GLY A 92 27.72 10.79 22.50
C GLY A 92 28.11 9.35 22.22
N ALA A 93 27.62 8.40 23.01
CA ALA A 93 27.88 6.97 22.81
C ALA A 93 26.63 6.11 23.12
N PRO A 94 26.50 4.92 22.51
CA PRO A 94 25.46 3.96 22.88
C PRO A 94 25.49 3.62 24.37
N PHE A 95 24.30 3.38 24.95
CA PHE A 95 24.16 2.93 26.34
C PHE A 95 24.95 1.65 26.58
N GLU A 96 25.73 1.61 27.68
CA GLU A 96 26.58 0.47 28.07
C GLU A 96 27.61 0.03 27.00
N LEU A 97 28.24 0.98 26.29
CA LEU A 97 29.32 0.66 25.36
C LEU A 97 30.53 0.03 26.08
N ASP A 98 30.80 -1.25 25.82
CA ASP A 98 32.03 -1.92 26.28
C ASP A 98 33.23 -1.48 25.44
N THR A 99 34.11 -0.70 26.04
CA THR A 99 35.32 -0.17 25.39
C THR A 99 36.52 -1.11 25.52
N GLY A 100 36.45 -2.16 26.35
CA GLY A 100 37.56 -3.06 26.62
C GLY A 100 38.84 -2.31 27.00
N ASP A 101 39.98 -2.71 26.41
CA ASP A 101 41.28 -2.06 26.61
C ASP A 101 41.54 -0.89 25.63
N THR A 102 40.52 -0.40 24.92
CA THR A 102 40.68 0.66 23.91
C THR A 102 41.04 1.98 24.56
N ARG A 103 42.09 2.62 24.04
CA ARG A 103 42.43 4.01 24.39
C ARG A 103 42.08 4.91 23.22
N ALA A 104 41.41 6.02 23.50
CA ALA A 104 41.05 6.97 22.45
C ALA A 104 41.19 8.41 22.94
N CYS A 105 41.64 9.29 22.04
CA CYS A 105 41.89 10.70 22.29
C CYS A 105 41.11 11.56 21.29
N ALA A 106 40.68 12.73 21.72
CA ALA A 106 40.12 13.76 20.86
C ALA A 106 40.99 15.02 20.94
N ALA A 107 41.53 15.46 19.80
CA ALA A 107 42.28 16.71 19.68
C ALA A 107 41.40 17.80 19.06
N PHE A 108 41.14 18.86 19.83
CA PHE A 108 40.33 20.01 19.47
C PHE A 108 41.24 21.15 19.01
N PHE A 109 41.04 21.60 17.78
CA PHE A 109 41.78 22.71 17.19
C PHE A 109 40.95 24.00 17.29
N HIS A 110 41.06 24.70 18.42
CA HIS A 110 40.32 25.95 18.62
C HIS A 110 40.98 27.11 17.88
N GLN A 111 40.19 28.16 17.62
CA GLN A 111 40.64 29.37 16.92
C GLN A 111 41.25 29.08 15.53
N SER A 112 40.82 27.98 14.91
CA SER A 112 41.27 27.60 13.56
C SER A 112 40.71 28.55 12.49
N THR A 113 41.35 28.57 11.33
CA THR A 113 40.85 29.33 10.16
C THR A 113 39.75 28.60 9.39
N ALA A 114 39.36 27.39 9.81
CA ALA A 114 38.38 26.57 9.10
C ALA A 114 37.00 27.26 9.03
N ARG A 115 36.41 27.29 7.83
CA ARG A 115 35.10 27.90 7.56
C ARG A 115 34.40 27.14 6.43
N PHE A 116 33.16 26.73 6.69
CA PHE A 116 32.31 26.19 5.62
C PHE A 116 31.89 27.28 4.63
N PRO A 117 31.73 26.96 3.34
CA PRO A 117 31.24 27.88 2.32
C PRO A 117 29.74 28.17 2.51
N GLY A 118 29.36 29.45 2.53
CA GLY A 118 27.97 29.90 2.71
C GLY A 118 27.80 30.86 3.88
N ASP A 119 26.55 31.28 4.16
CA ASP A 119 26.25 32.13 5.33
C ASP A 119 26.54 31.36 6.63
N HIS A 120 27.34 31.97 7.52
CA HIS A 120 27.94 31.33 8.69
C HIS A 120 26.91 30.75 9.67
N VAL A 121 25.67 31.22 9.61
CA VAL A 121 24.57 30.86 10.50
C VAL A 121 23.83 29.58 10.05
N ASP A 122 23.71 29.36 8.72
CA ASP A 122 22.78 28.36 8.14
C ASP A 122 23.46 27.10 7.60
N THR A 123 24.80 27.10 7.44
CA THR A 123 25.48 25.94 6.84
C THR A 123 25.42 24.71 7.75
N ALA A 124 24.56 23.73 7.42
CA ALA A 124 24.40 22.49 8.18
C ALA A 124 25.14 21.29 7.56
N GLN A 125 25.82 21.47 6.43
CA GLN A 125 26.45 20.39 5.67
C GLN A 125 27.89 20.74 5.28
N GLY A 126 28.79 19.77 5.36
CA GLY A 126 30.11 19.84 4.75
C GLY A 126 31.16 18.94 5.37
N THR A 127 32.17 18.55 4.58
CA THR A 127 33.37 17.85 5.07
C THR A 127 34.42 18.84 5.61
N CYS A 128 35.41 18.37 6.37
CA CYS A 128 36.50 19.24 6.79
C CYS A 128 37.30 19.84 5.63
N GLU A 129 37.42 19.12 4.52
CA GLU A 129 38.03 19.65 3.29
C GLU A 129 37.22 20.84 2.74
N GLN A 130 35.88 20.74 2.78
CA GLN A 130 35.00 21.84 2.41
C GLN A 130 35.07 22.99 3.41
N ALA A 131 35.39 22.73 4.68
CA ALA A 131 35.69 23.77 5.66
C ALA A 131 37.09 24.43 5.45
N GLY A 132 37.81 24.08 4.38
CA GLY A 132 39.11 24.65 4.06
C GLY A 132 40.29 23.98 4.79
N VAL A 133 40.09 22.80 5.39
CA VAL A 133 41.20 22.01 5.93
C VAL A 133 41.89 21.26 4.78
N ASP A 134 43.14 21.62 4.49
CA ASP A 134 43.93 20.97 3.45
C ASP A 134 44.10 19.47 3.72
N SER A 135 43.87 18.62 2.71
CA SER A 135 44.04 17.18 2.84
C SER A 135 45.48 16.79 3.19
N ALA A 136 46.48 17.56 2.73
CA ALA A 136 47.87 17.36 3.13
C ALA A 136 48.09 17.66 4.62
N CYS A 137 47.36 18.62 5.20
CA CYS A 137 47.38 18.86 6.63
C CYS A 137 46.69 17.72 7.41
N LEU A 138 45.54 17.23 6.94
CA LEU A 138 44.84 16.09 7.56
C LEU A 138 45.75 14.86 7.63
N ASP A 139 46.39 14.52 6.52
CA ASP A 139 47.31 13.39 6.43
C ASP A 139 48.50 13.55 7.38
N ALA A 140 49.05 14.77 7.51
CA ALA A 140 50.16 15.06 8.40
C ALA A 140 49.77 14.90 9.89
N LEU A 141 48.59 15.43 10.29
CA LEU A 141 48.07 15.27 11.66
C LEU A 141 47.80 13.80 12.00
N VAL A 142 47.22 13.04 11.08
CA VAL A 142 46.97 11.60 11.25
C VAL A 142 48.29 10.83 11.30
N ALA A 143 49.27 11.18 10.47
CA ALA A 143 50.58 10.54 10.47
C ALA A 143 51.32 10.74 11.81
N ARG A 144 51.26 11.95 12.39
CA ARG A 144 51.79 12.22 13.74
C ARG A 144 51.11 11.36 14.79
N ALA A 145 49.77 11.38 14.82
CA ALA A 145 49.00 10.61 15.78
C ALA A 145 49.27 9.10 15.71
N ARG A 146 49.51 8.57 14.50
CA ARG A 146 49.88 7.16 14.26
C ARG A 146 51.32 6.84 14.68
N ALA A 147 52.24 7.79 14.54
CA ALA A 147 53.65 7.60 14.86
C ALA A 147 53.93 7.52 16.38
N LEU A 148 52.98 7.95 17.21
CA LEU A 148 53.08 7.86 18.66
C LEU A 148 53.15 6.41 19.12
N ARG A 149 54.27 6.05 19.76
CA ARG A 149 54.44 4.75 20.41
C ARG A 149 53.82 4.79 21.81
N VAL A 150 52.63 4.18 21.93
CA VAL A 150 51.96 3.97 23.22
C VAL A 150 52.51 2.70 23.88
N GLU A 151 53.76 2.77 24.35
CA GLU A 151 54.33 1.69 25.17
C GLU A 151 53.90 1.91 26.63
N ASN A 152 53.29 0.88 27.22
CA ASN A 152 52.55 0.91 28.49
C ASN A 152 53.17 1.80 29.59
N GLY A 153 52.40 2.80 30.06
CA GLY A 153 52.65 3.50 31.32
C GLY A 153 52.40 5.01 31.32
N GLU A 154 52.35 5.65 30.16
CA GLU A 154 52.09 7.10 30.01
C GLU A 154 50.88 7.33 29.09
N ASP A 155 50.05 8.33 29.40
CA ASP A 155 48.81 8.60 28.67
C ASP A 155 49.10 8.98 27.22
N ALA A 156 48.49 8.24 26.28
CA ALA A 156 48.62 8.49 24.84
C ALA A 156 48.13 9.88 24.46
N CYS A 157 47.14 10.42 25.19
CA CYS A 157 46.58 11.73 24.92
C CYS A 157 47.50 12.86 25.39
N GLU A 158 48.25 12.67 26.48
CA GLU A 158 49.26 13.63 26.95
C GLU A 158 50.43 13.75 25.98
N LYS A 159 50.93 12.62 25.46
CA LYS A 159 51.99 12.63 24.44
C LYS A 159 51.54 13.27 23.13
N LEU A 160 50.29 13.03 22.73
CA LEU A 160 49.69 13.67 21.56
C LEU A 160 49.51 15.19 21.78
N GLN A 161 49.18 15.62 23.00
CA GLN A 161 49.12 17.03 23.37
C GLN A 161 50.49 17.69 23.23
N GLU A 162 51.54 17.10 23.80
CA GLU A 162 52.91 17.63 23.74
C GLU A 162 53.41 17.71 22.30
N ASP A 163 53.23 16.64 21.51
CA ASP A 163 53.67 16.60 20.11
C ASP A 163 52.99 17.67 19.25
N PHE A 164 51.67 17.86 19.42
CA PHE A 164 50.96 18.93 18.70
C PHE A 164 51.33 20.32 19.19
N LEU A 165 51.70 20.54 20.46
CA LEU A 165 52.16 21.86 20.90
C LEU A 165 53.55 22.21 20.37
N ASP A 166 54.44 21.22 20.29
CA ASP A 166 55.84 21.42 19.90
C ASP A 166 56.03 21.44 18.37
N ASN A 167 55.16 20.77 17.60
CA ASN A 167 55.34 20.57 16.17
C ASN A 167 54.13 21.01 15.32
N LEU A 168 54.31 22.06 14.50
CA LEU A 168 53.36 22.47 13.46
C LEU A 168 53.86 22.06 12.07
N ASP A 169 53.13 21.18 11.38
CA ASP A 169 53.40 20.84 9.98
C ASP A 169 53.25 22.06 9.07
N ARG A 170 54.09 22.14 8.04
CA ARG A 170 54.07 23.27 7.10
C ARG A 170 52.72 23.36 6.38
N GLU A 171 52.17 22.20 6.07
CA GLU A 171 50.88 21.96 5.44
C GLU A 171 49.73 22.46 6.32
N CYS A 172 49.89 22.45 7.65
CA CYS A 172 48.87 22.87 8.61
C CYS A 172 48.91 24.34 9.02
N ARG A 173 49.87 25.13 8.51
CA ARG A 173 49.93 26.59 8.80
C ARG A 173 48.67 27.33 8.37
N GLY A 174 48.05 26.88 7.28
CA GLY A 174 46.78 27.41 6.82
C GLY A 174 45.69 27.27 7.88
N LEU A 175 45.60 26.10 8.51
CA LEU A 175 44.61 25.79 9.54
C LEU A 175 44.90 26.50 10.88
N ALA A 176 46.17 26.54 11.29
CA ALA A 176 46.60 27.18 12.54
C ALA A 176 46.49 28.73 12.48
N GLY A 177 46.60 29.33 11.29
CA GLY A 177 46.58 30.78 11.10
C GLY A 177 47.83 31.50 11.63
N THR A 178 48.74 30.79 12.33
CA THR A 178 50.00 31.30 12.88
C THR A 178 51.13 30.27 12.70
N ASP A 179 52.34 30.59 13.15
CA ASP A 179 53.51 29.69 13.07
C ASP A 179 53.55 28.61 14.18
N ARG A 180 52.52 28.53 15.04
CA ARG A 180 52.37 27.50 16.07
C ARG A 180 50.89 27.21 16.36
N TRP A 181 50.58 26.12 17.04
CA TRP A 181 49.23 25.90 17.54
C TRP A 181 48.98 26.75 18.78
N GLU A 182 48.11 27.77 18.69
CA GLU A 182 47.83 28.66 19.83
C GLU A 182 46.84 28.06 20.84
N SER A 183 45.93 27.19 20.37
CA SER A 183 44.85 26.65 21.21
C SER A 183 44.44 25.24 20.76
N VAL A 184 45.40 24.29 20.79
CA VAL A 184 45.12 22.85 20.61
C VAL A 184 45.00 22.17 21.97
N ARG A 185 43.92 21.42 22.17
CA ARG A 185 43.62 20.68 23.40
C ARG A 185 43.34 19.23 23.07
N VAL A 186 43.97 18.29 23.75
CA VAL A 186 43.79 16.85 23.57
C VAL A 186 43.22 16.28 24.86
N ARG A 187 42.13 15.51 24.74
CA ARG A 187 41.45 14.86 25.87
C ARG A 187 41.29 13.36 25.67
N PRO A 188 41.45 12.56 26.72
CA PRO A 188 41.02 11.17 26.69
C PRO A 188 39.50 11.10 26.58
N ILE A 189 39.03 10.24 25.67
CA ILE A 189 37.61 9.93 25.49
C ILE A 189 37.28 8.48 25.87
N PHE A 190 38.26 7.57 25.76
CA PHE A 190 38.20 6.21 26.31
C PHE A 190 39.51 5.85 26.99
N GLY A 191 39.43 5.08 28.08
CA GLY A 191 40.57 4.67 28.89
C GLY A 191 40.77 5.54 30.15
N PRO A 192 41.91 5.38 30.85
CA PRO A 192 42.20 6.14 32.06
C PRO A 192 42.14 7.66 31.82
N GLY A 193 41.45 8.38 32.69
CA GLY A 193 41.28 9.84 32.58
C GLY A 193 40.12 10.29 31.69
N ALA A 194 39.42 9.38 30.99
CA ALA A 194 38.20 9.70 30.27
C ALA A 194 37.08 10.14 31.24
N PRO A 195 36.36 11.23 30.95
CA PRO A 195 35.26 11.70 31.80
C PRO A 195 34.12 10.69 31.92
N ASP A 196 33.50 10.62 33.10
CA ASP A 196 32.31 9.82 33.34
C ASP A 196 31.10 10.34 32.54
N VAL A 197 30.21 9.43 32.17
CA VAL A 197 28.91 9.74 31.55
C VAL A 197 28.05 10.54 32.54
N ILE A 198 27.27 11.49 32.04
CA ILE A 198 26.30 12.25 32.83
C ILE A 198 25.26 11.27 33.42
N LEU A 199 25.27 11.12 34.75
CA LEU A 199 24.38 10.21 35.47
C LEU A 199 22.95 10.74 35.50
N SER A 200 21.98 9.82 35.62
CA SER A 200 20.55 10.16 35.66
C SER A 200 20.17 11.10 36.80
N SER A 201 20.95 11.16 37.89
CA SER A 201 20.76 12.09 39.01
C SER A 201 21.08 13.54 38.64
N ASP A 202 22.08 13.75 37.78
CA ASP A 202 22.54 15.08 37.36
C ASP A 202 21.72 15.62 36.19
N ASN A 203 20.96 14.74 35.53
CA ASN A 203 20.03 15.09 34.46
C ASN A 203 18.78 15.83 34.96
N LEU A 204 18.50 15.86 36.27
CA LEU A 204 17.32 16.54 36.83
C LEU A 204 17.32 18.06 36.60
N THR A 205 18.50 18.67 36.38
CA THR A 205 18.64 20.10 36.09
C THR A 205 18.68 20.41 34.59
N SER A 206 18.72 19.39 33.73
CA SER A 206 18.71 19.54 32.28
C SER A 206 17.28 19.75 31.77
N ASN A 207 17.10 20.65 30.79
CA ASN A 207 15.84 20.80 30.05
C ASN A 207 15.90 20.21 28.62
N CYS A 208 17.08 19.76 28.20
CA CYS A 208 17.35 19.20 26.87
C CYS A 208 18.33 18.02 26.96
N TRP A 209 18.30 17.13 25.95
CA TRP A 209 19.29 16.08 25.77
C TRP A 209 19.77 16.10 24.31
N PRO A 210 20.78 16.92 23.95
CA PRO A 210 21.05 17.32 22.55
C PRO A 210 21.78 16.28 21.69
N ILE A 211 21.31 15.02 21.68
CA ILE A 211 21.86 13.91 20.88
C ILE A 211 20.75 13.14 20.13
N GLU A 212 21.11 12.40 19.08
CA GLU A 212 20.26 11.42 18.39
C GLU A 212 21.10 10.14 18.12
N PRO A 213 20.57 8.94 18.43
CA PRO A 213 19.29 8.67 19.09
C PRO A 213 19.32 9.11 20.58
N LYS A 214 18.17 9.40 21.19
CA LYS A 214 18.09 9.99 22.55
C LYS A 214 18.55 9.04 23.66
N GLU A 215 18.59 7.76 23.34
CA GLU A 215 19.02 6.68 24.22
C GLU A 215 20.55 6.64 24.37
N HIS A 216 21.29 7.47 23.64
CA HIS A 216 22.74 7.60 23.81
C HIS A 216 23.10 8.42 25.05
N ASP A 217 24.14 7.93 25.71
CA ASP A 217 24.80 8.56 26.83
C ASP A 217 25.65 9.75 26.36
N LEU A 218 25.68 10.81 27.18
CA LEU A 218 26.50 12.00 26.95
C LEU A 218 27.57 12.12 28.03
N ALA A 219 28.82 12.29 27.63
CA ALA A 219 29.94 12.61 28.52
C ALA A 219 30.47 14.01 28.19
N PHE A 220 30.68 14.84 29.21
CA PHE A 220 31.31 16.17 29.03
C PHE A 220 32.81 16.01 28.84
N ILE A 221 33.35 16.46 27.71
CA ILE A 221 34.76 16.28 27.37
C ILE A 221 35.58 17.54 27.66
N GLU A 222 35.17 18.70 27.13
CA GLU A 222 35.93 19.94 27.29
C GLU A 222 35.06 21.19 27.07
N SER A 223 35.52 22.33 27.59
CA SER A 223 35.06 23.65 27.16
C SER A 223 36.22 24.61 26.86
N HIS A 224 36.07 25.44 25.83
CA HIS A 224 37.01 26.51 25.46
C HIS A 224 36.33 27.87 25.59
N GLU A 225 37.05 28.86 26.14
CA GLU A 225 36.58 30.22 26.31
C GLU A 225 37.35 31.16 25.36
N ALA A 226 36.61 31.91 24.55
CA ALA A 226 37.13 32.99 23.74
C ALA A 226 36.62 34.33 24.28
N THR A 227 37.55 35.18 24.72
CA THR A 227 37.26 36.55 25.17
C THR A 227 37.53 37.52 24.03
N ALA A 228 36.67 38.52 23.87
CA ALA A 228 36.92 39.54 22.88
C ALA A 228 36.51 40.94 23.37
N ARG A 229 37.50 41.84 23.37
CA ARG A 229 37.40 43.23 23.81
C ARG A 229 36.97 44.13 22.65
N ASN A 230 36.01 45.04 22.88
CA ASN A 230 35.52 46.02 21.90
C ASN A 230 35.02 45.42 20.58
N LEU A 231 34.02 44.54 20.63
CA LEU A 231 33.49 43.87 19.44
C LEU A 231 32.28 44.57 18.80
N THR A 232 32.30 44.60 17.47
CA THR A 232 31.10 44.77 16.64
C THR A 232 30.26 43.48 16.65
N ALA A 233 28.96 43.58 16.37
CA ALA A 233 28.06 42.43 16.30
C ALA A 233 28.57 41.34 15.33
N ALA A 234 29.16 41.73 14.20
CA ALA A 234 29.69 40.82 13.19
C ALA A 234 30.81 39.89 13.74
N ARG A 235 31.77 40.46 14.47
CA ARG A 235 32.90 39.67 15.00
C ARG A 235 32.51 38.82 16.21
N THR A 236 31.39 39.14 16.86
CA THR A 236 30.76 38.25 17.86
C THR A 236 30.15 37.01 17.21
N ASN A 237 29.45 37.19 16.08
CA ASN A 237 28.87 36.07 15.33
C ASN A 237 29.94 35.14 14.75
N ASP A 238 31.04 35.70 14.23
CA ASP A 238 32.16 34.91 13.71
C ASP A 238 32.77 33.98 14.77
N LEU A 239 32.84 34.44 16.03
CA LEU A 239 33.33 33.65 17.15
C LEU A 239 32.27 32.67 17.70
N PHE A 240 30.99 32.98 17.53
CA PHE A 240 29.91 32.12 18.02
C PHE A 240 29.60 30.95 17.07
N TYR A 241 29.81 31.12 15.76
CA TYR A 241 29.58 30.10 14.73
C TYR A 241 30.88 29.57 14.10
N ASP A 242 32.02 29.75 14.77
CA ASP A 242 33.32 29.25 14.34
C ASP A 242 33.32 27.72 14.16
N VAL A 243 34.13 27.21 13.25
CA VAL A 243 34.29 25.76 13.03
C VAL A 243 35.46 25.27 13.89
N THR A 244 35.22 24.24 14.70
CA THR A 244 36.26 23.52 15.45
C THR A 244 36.50 22.15 14.80
N PRO A 245 37.65 21.94 14.14
CA PRO A 245 38.11 20.62 13.76
C PRO A 245 38.44 19.78 15.00
N ILE A 246 38.01 18.53 14.99
CA ILE A 246 38.20 17.56 16.06
C ILE A 246 38.79 16.29 15.45
N LEU A 247 40.05 15.99 15.77
CA LEU A 247 40.69 14.74 15.37
C LEU A 247 40.45 13.69 16.46
N THR A 248 39.61 12.71 16.17
CA THR A 248 39.33 11.57 17.05
C THR A 248 40.24 10.42 16.68
N VAL A 249 41.01 9.89 17.62
CA VAL A 249 42.02 8.84 17.39
C VAL A 249 41.76 7.67 18.33
N PHE A 250 41.78 6.46 17.78
CA PHE A 250 41.64 5.19 18.50
C PHE A 250 42.95 4.40 18.38
N TYR A 251 43.56 4.13 19.53
CA TYR A 251 44.72 3.25 19.65
C TYR A 251 44.22 1.84 19.96
N GLY A 252 44.32 0.95 18.97
CA GLY A 252 43.75 -0.39 19.07
C GLY A 252 44.45 -1.28 20.11
N ALA A 253 43.71 -2.23 20.66
CA ALA A 253 44.17 -3.24 21.62
C ALA A 253 43.57 -4.61 21.27
N GLU A 254 44.26 -5.70 21.63
CA GLU A 254 43.84 -7.07 21.26
C GLU A 254 42.44 -7.45 21.77
N ASN A 255 42.01 -6.88 22.92
CA ASN A 255 40.67 -7.04 23.50
C ASN A 255 39.86 -5.73 23.52
N GLY A 256 40.14 -4.80 22.60
CA GLY A 256 39.46 -3.50 22.51
C GLY A 256 38.43 -3.41 21.38
N LEU A 257 37.59 -2.37 21.46
CA LEU A 257 36.65 -1.88 20.44
C LEU A 257 37.31 -1.70 19.05
N VAL A 258 38.61 -1.41 19.01
CA VAL A 258 39.37 -1.30 17.76
C VAL A 258 40.61 -2.20 17.83
N ALA A 259 40.82 -3.03 16.79
CA ALA A 259 41.98 -3.93 16.72
C ALA A 259 43.29 -3.24 16.27
N ASN A 260 43.19 -2.13 15.53
CA ASN A 260 44.32 -1.38 14.96
C ASN A 260 44.13 0.14 15.13
N PHE A 261 45.15 0.94 14.80
CA PHE A 261 45.00 2.40 14.80
C PHE A 261 43.90 2.86 13.82
N SER A 262 42.96 3.68 14.30
CA SER A 262 41.91 4.32 13.51
C SER A 262 41.79 5.79 13.88
N SER A 263 41.47 6.67 12.93
CA SER A 263 41.33 8.10 13.17
C SER A 263 40.27 8.73 12.28
N GLN A 264 39.53 9.70 12.80
CA GLN A 264 38.50 10.43 12.08
C GLN A 264 38.56 11.93 12.40
N MET A 265 38.44 12.77 11.37
CA MET A 265 38.35 14.22 11.53
C MET A 265 36.90 14.68 11.41
N THR A 266 36.42 15.46 12.37
CA THR A 266 35.07 16.03 12.38
C THR A 266 35.16 17.55 12.53
N CYS A 267 34.56 18.31 11.62
CA CYS A 267 34.52 19.76 11.69
C CYS A 267 33.16 20.19 12.21
N LEU A 268 33.12 20.72 13.44
CA LEU A 268 31.89 20.97 14.17
C LEU A 268 31.67 22.46 14.46
N LYS A 269 30.47 22.94 14.16
CA LYS A 269 29.98 24.27 14.53
C LYS A 269 28.54 24.18 15.01
N ILE A 270 28.03 25.29 15.53
CA ILE A 270 26.62 25.43 15.88
C ILE A 270 25.80 25.78 14.63
N VAL A 271 24.55 25.31 14.58
CA VAL A 271 23.63 25.56 13.47
C VAL A 271 22.34 26.19 14.02
N ASN A 272 21.98 27.37 13.52
CA ASN A 272 20.71 28.00 13.84
C ASN A 272 19.64 27.48 12.87
N SER A 273 18.53 26.99 13.41
CA SER A 273 17.51 26.29 12.61
C SER A 273 16.26 27.13 12.32
N SER A 274 16.24 28.42 12.69
CA SER A 274 15.05 29.28 12.57
C SER A 274 14.84 29.89 11.17
N VAL A 275 15.89 30.00 10.34
CA VAL A 275 15.85 30.73 9.05
C VAL A 275 15.76 29.82 7.81
N THR A 276 16.01 28.51 7.96
CA THR A 276 15.90 27.54 6.85
C THR A 276 14.48 27.34 6.33
N LEU A 277 13.45 27.79 7.06
CA LEU A 277 12.07 27.78 6.59
C LEU A 277 11.79 28.95 5.62
N ASP A 278 12.39 30.12 5.83
CA ASP A 278 12.17 31.31 4.99
C ASP A 278 12.96 31.25 3.68
N ALA A 279 14.15 30.63 3.68
CA ALA A 279 14.93 30.42 2.45
C ALA A 279 14.25 29.42 1.49
N ILE A 280 13.58 28.39 2.02
CA ILE A 280 12.80 27.41 1.23
C ILE A 280 11.48 28.02 0.74
N LEU A 281 10.90 28.97 1.49
CA LEU A 281 9.70 29.72 1.08
C LEU A 281 10.01 30.82 0.05
N ALA A 282 11.26 31.29 -0.05
CA ALA A 282 11.66 32.31 -1.02
C ALA A 282 11.84 31.75 -2.44
N GLU A 283 12.28 30.50 -2.60
CA GLU A 283 12.42 29.86 -3.92
C GLU A 283 11.08 29.42 -4.55
N GLN A 284 10.01 29.28 -3.76
CA GLN A 284 8.67 28.91 -4.29
C GLN A 284 7.81 30.11 -4.70
N ARG A 285 8.26 31.35 -4.45
CA ARG A 285 7.46 32.56 -4.67
C ARG A 285 7.51 33.13 -6.09
N GLU A 286 8.31 32.56 -6.99
CA GLU A 286 8.39 32.99 -8.40
C GLU A 286 7.56 32.12 -9.39
N GLU A 287 6.96 31.00 -8.96
CA GLU A 287 6.08 30.18 -9.84
C GLU A 287 4.56 30.33 -9.57
N GLU A 288 4.17 31.10 -8.53
CA GLU A 288 2.78 31.15 -8.04
C GLU A 288 1.86 32.21 -8.69
N GLU A 289 2.29 32.93 -9.74
CA GLU A 289 1.41 33.87 -10.47
C GLU A 289 0.61 33.23 -11.63
N GLY A 290 0.75 31.92 -11.88
CA GLY A 290 0.12 31.27 -13.06
C GLY A 290 -1.13 30.41 -12.81
N ALA A 291 -1.43 29.99 -11.58
CA ALA A 291 -2.35 28.86 -11.35
C ALA A 291 -3.64 29.19 -10.57
N ALA A 292 -3.94 30.47 -10.33
CA ALA A 292 -5.20 30.90 -9.73
C ALA A 292 -6.29 31.07 -10.80
N ALA A 293 -6.78 29.97 -11.39
CA ALA A 293 -8.04 30.01 -12.13
C ALA A 293 -8.82 28.67 -12.06
N ALA A 294 -9.90 28.73 -11.28
CA ALA A 294 -11.16 27.99 -11.43
C ALA A 294 -11.21 26.50 -11.05
N ILE A 295 -11.75 26.21 -9.86
CA ILE A 295 -12.79 25.17 -9.69
C ILE A 295 -13.83 25.64 -8.65
N HIS A 296 -15.00 26.07 -9.14
CA HIS A 296 -16.23 26.13 -8.34
C HIS A 296 -16.81 24.73 -8.21
N VAL A 297 -16.93 24.20 -6.99
CA VAL A 297 -17.74 22.99 -6.71
C VAL A 297 -19.05 23.43 -6.06
N SER A 298 -20.09 23.58 -6.88
CA SER A 298 -21.47 23.59 -6.40
C SER A 298 -22.02 22.17 -6.51
N GLY A 299 -22.38 21.56 -5.37
CA GLY A 299 -23.06 20.27 -5.34
C GLY A 299 -22.54 19.28 -4.29
N ALA A 300 -22.60 19.63 -3.00
CA ALA A 300 -22.36 18.64 -1.93
C ALA A 300 -23.17 18.91 -0.64
N MET A 301 -24.32 19.59 -0.72
CA MET A 301 -25.14 19.91 0.46
C MET A 301 -26.00 18.74 0.99
N ALA A 302 -26.12 17.63 0.25
CA ALA A 302 -26.95 16.49 0.68
C ALA A 302 -26.22 15.46 1.55
N ALA A 303 -24.88 15.40 1.49
CA ALA A 303 -24.08 14.46 2.28
C ALA A 303 -23.80 14.97 3.72
N ILE A 304 -23.81 16.29 3.91
CA ILE A 304 -23.62 16.95 5.20
C ILE A 304 -24.80 16.63 6.15
N THR A 305 -26.01 16.49 5.62
CA THR A 305 -27.22 16.24 6.42
C THR A 305 -27.23 14.85 7.09
N GLY A 306 -26.61 13.85 6.47
CA GLY A 306 -26.52 12.49 7.02
C GLY A 306 -25.51 12.35 8.16
N VAL A 307 -24.40 13.10 8.08
CA VAL A 307 -23.38 13.15 9.13
C VAL A 307 -23.92 13.93 10.34
N VAL A 308 -24.66 15.02 10.11
CA VAL A 308 -25.30 15.81 11.17
C VAL A 308 -26.41 15.03 11.87
N THR A 309 -27.17 14.16 11.19
CA THR A 309 -28.27 13.40 11.84
C THR A 309 -27.77 12.26 12.73
N VAL A 310 -26.69 11.57 12.34
CA VAL A 310 -26.05 10.56 13.22
C VAL A 310 -25.36 11.24 14.41
N PHE A 311 -24.79 12.43 14.21
CA PHE A 311 -24.18 13.23 15.27
C PHE A 311 -25.23 13.83 16.23
N SER A 312 -26.37 14.30 15.72
CA SER A 312 -27.49 14.77 16.54
C SER A 312 -28.14 13.64 17.35
N LEU A 313 -28.24 12.42 16.81
CA LEU A 313 -28.77 11.28 17.57
C LEU A 313 -27.82 10.79 18.67
N LEU A 314 -26.50 10.95 18.48
CA LEU A 314 -25.50 10.65 19.51
C LEU A 314 -25.40 11.76 20.57
N LEU A 315 -25.58 13.04 20.19
CA LEU A 315 -25.59 14.17 21.12
C LEU A 315 -26.91 14.33 21.89
N LEU A 316 -28.05 13.96 21.29
CA LEU A 316 -29.37 13.98 21.96
C LEU A 316 -29.55 12.86 22.98
N SER A 317 -28.61 11.90 23.08
CA SER A 317 -28.63 10.86 24.11
C SER A 317 -27.98 11.30 25.43
N THR A 318 -27.40 12.51 25.52
CA THR A 318 -26.61 12.91 26.70
C THR A 318 -27.08 14.19 27.41
N THR A 319 -28.24 14.75 27.08
CA THR A 319 -28.77 15.91 27.83
C THR A 319 -30.25 15.76 28.10
N ASP A 320 -30.56 15.13 29.23
CA ASP A 320 -31.57 15.62 30.18
C ASP A 320 -31.70 14.62 31.35
N ARG A 321 -31.03 14.93 32.47
CA ARG A 321 -31.52 14.69 33.85
C ARG A 321 -30.50 15.18 34.86
N VAL A 322 -30.87 16.27 35.54
CA VAL A 322 -30.37 16.64 36.86
C VAL A 322 -30.95 15.63 37.85
N VAL A 323 -30.16 14.66 38.32
CA VAL A 323 -30.17 14.08 39.68
C VAL A 323 -28.82 13.39 39.87
N SER A 324 -28.20 13.65 41.01
CA SER A 324 -26.95 13.06 41.53
C SER A 324 -26.85 11.55 41.36
N GLU A 325 -25.96 11.12 40.46
CA GLU A 325 -25.25 9.83 40.46
C GLU A 325 -23.97 10.05 39.63
N GLU A 326 -22.82 9.55 40.11
CA GLU A 326 -21.53 9.74 39.45
C GLU A 326 -21.60 9.30 37.98
N PRO A 327 -21.35 10.19 37.00
CA PRO A 327 -21.33 9.79 35.61
C PRO A 327 -20.15 8.83 35.43
N MET A 328 -20.37 7.68 34.79
CA MET A 328 -19.30 6.77 34.36
C MET A 328 -18.22 7.62 33.66
N ALA A 329 -17.13 7.88 34.38
CA ALA A 329 -16.14 8.84 33.94
C ALA A 329 -15.51 8.32 32.65
N TRP A 330 -15.60 9.12 31.58
CA TRP A 330 -14.89 8.86 30.34
C TRP A 330 -13.39 8.66 30.67
N PRO A 331 -12.78 7.51 30.31
CA PRO A 331 -11.48 7.11 30.87
C PRO A 331 -10.30 7.89 30.29
N TYR A 332 -10.52 8.71 29.25
CA TYR A 332 -9.48 9.49 28.59
C TYR A 332 -9.55 10.96 28.98
N GLN A 333 -8.39 11.55 29.23
CA GLN A 333 -8.23 12.94 29.64
C GLN A 333 -7.33 13.68 28.65
N PHE A 334 -7.50 14.99 28.54
CA PHE A 334 -6.52 15.84 27.89
C PHE A 334 -5.34 15.99 28.83
N LEU A 335 -4.21 15.42 28.45
CA LEU A 335 -2.99 15.48 29.23
C LEU A 335 -2.06 16.52 28.62
N ASP A 336 -1.58 17.43 29.45
CA ASP A 336 -0.42 18.24 29.12
C ASP A 336 0.83 17.42 29.35
N LEU A 337 1.55 17.18 28.27
CA LEU A 337 2.70 16.30 28.25
C LEU A 337 3.98 17.12 28.09
N ASP A 338 4.98 16.76 28.89
CA ASP A 338 6.35 17.17 28.67
C ASP A 338 6.88 16.60 27.34
N GLN A 339 8.04 17.11 26.90
CA GLN A 339 8.59 16.72 25.59
C GLN A 339 9.05 15.26 25.57
N ALA A 340 9.56 14.74 26.69
CA ALA A 340 9.97 13.34 26.82
C ALA A 340 8.78 12.39 26.63
N ALA A 341 7.65 12.66 27.27
CA ALA A 341 6.46 11.85 27.16
C ALA A 341 5.74 12.05 25.81
N LYS A 342 5.90 13.21 25.14
CA LYS A 342 5.50 13.38 23.72
C LYS A 342 6.37 12.54 22.78
N GLN A 343 7.68 12.46 23.00
CA GLN A 343 8.62 11.68 22.18
C GLN A 343 8.38 10.17 22.32
N SER A 344 8.26 9.66 23.55
CA SER A 344 7.92 8.25 23.81
C SER A 344 6.64 7.85 23.08
N ARG A 345 5.60 8.69 23.13
CA ARG A 345 4.35 8.45 22.39
C ARG A 345 4.53 8.46 20.87
N ARG A 346 5.42 9.29 20.31
CA ARG A 346 5.74 9.28 18.86
C ARG A 346 6.45 7.99 18.43
N GLN A 347 7.43 7.53 19.20
CA GLN A 347 8.08 6.22 18.95
C GLN A 347 7.06 5.09 19.03
N ALA A 348 6.17 5.14 20.03
CA ALA A 348 5.08 4.19 20.15
C ALA A 348 4.17 4.25 18.91
N LEU A 349 3.79 5.42 18.39
CA LEU A 349 3.01 5.57 17.14
C LEU A 349 3.66 4.86 15.95
N ASN A 350 4.98 5.02 15.76
CA ASN A 350 5.72 4.34 14.70
C ASN A 350 5.72 2.81 14.88
N TYR A 351 5.95 2.33 16.12
CA TYR A 351 5.97 0.90 16.43
C TYR A 351 4.65 0.20 16.09
N TYR A 352 3.50 0.74 16.51
CA TYR A 352 2.23 0.06 16.21
C TYR A 352 1.74 0.30 14.77
N GLY A 353 2.25 1.34 14.09
CA GLY A 353 2.09 1.43 12.64
C GLY A 353 2.78 0.26 11.94
N ALA A 354 4.05 0.00 12.30
CA ALA A 354 4.87 -1.07 11.72
C ALA A 354 4.44 -2.49 12.19
N GLY A 355 3.96 -2.62 13.43
CA GLY A 355 3.55 -3.89 14.05
C GLY A 355 2.32 -4.55 13.42
N THR A 356 1.68 -3.91 12.43
CA THR A 356 0.54 -4.47 11.69
C THR A 356 0.92 -5.63 10.75
N TYR A 357 2.20 -5.80 10.43
CA TYR A 357 2.69 -6.77 9.43
C TYR A 357 3.30 -8.06 10.00
N LEU A 358 3.36 -8.22 11.32
CA LEU A 358 3.98 -9.41 11.95
C LEU A 358 3.02 -10.62 11.97
N VAL A 359 2.89 -11.28 10.82
CA VAL A 359 2.27 -12.62 10.73
C VAL A 359 3.36 -13.69 10.86
N ARG A 360 3.34 -14.41 11.99
CA ARG A 360 4.19 -15.57 12.25
C ARG A 360 3.98 -16.63 11.17
N ARG A 361 5.03 -16.92 10.41
CA ARG A 361 5.06 -17.90 9.31
C ARG A 361 4.80 -19.31 9.85
N SER A 362 3.58 -19.81 9.67
CA SER A 362 3.29 -21.24 9.85
C SER A 362 3.89 -22.02 8.69
N ARG A 363 4.72 -23.02 9.01
CA ARG A 363 5.31 -23.94 8.03
C ARG A 363 4.18 -24.73 7.36
N ARG A 364 4.15 -24.69 6.03
CA ARG A 364 3.25 -25.49 5.20
C ARG A 364 3.93 -26.84 4.97
N ASP A 365 3.31 -27.91 5.45
CA ASP A 365 3.79 -29.27 5.22
C ASP A 365 3.81 -29.64 3.74
N ARG A 366 4.84 -30.41 3.38
CA ARG A 366 5.06 -30.98 2.04
C ARG A 366 3.92 -31.94 1.70
N THR A 367 3.40 -31.81 0.47
CA THR A 367 2.46 -32.74 -0.15
C THR A 367 3.08 -34.14 -0.29
N SER A 368 2.54 -35.10 0.45
CA SER A 368 2.77 -36.53 0.24
C SER A 368 1.85 -37.04 -0.87
N TYR A 369 2.40 -37.77 -1.84
CA TYR A 369 1.63 -38.48 -2.86
C TYR A 369 0.73 -39.53 -2.20
N VAL A 370 -0.59 -39.39 -2.31
CA VAL A 370 -1.56 -40.33 -1.76
C VAL A 370 -2.06 -41.23 -2.89
N ALA A 371 -1.77 -42.53 -2.80
CA ALA A 371 -2.30 -43.53 -3.71
C ALA A 371 -3.83 -43.56 -3.66
N VAL A 372 -4.48 -43.68 -4.83
CA VAL A 372 -5.94 -43.75 -4.98
C VAL A 372 -6.45 -45.01 -4.28
N PRO A 373 -7.25 -44.91 -3.20
CA PRO A 373 -7.78 -46.08 -2.52
C PRO A 373 -8.99 -46.64 -3.26
N GLY A 374 -9.12 -47.97 -3.33
CA GLY A 374 -10.34 -48.62 -3.81
C GLY A 374 -11.55 -48.34 -2.92
N SER A 375 -12.76 -48.49 -3.49
CA SER A 375 -14.04 -48.16 -2.86
C SER A 375 -14.32 -48.72 -1.45
N PRO A 376 -13.77 -49.87 -1.00
CA PRO A 376 -13.97 -50.37 0.36
C PRO A 376 -13.25 -49.53 1.42
N PHE A 377 -12.06 -49.00 1.10
CA PHE A 377 -11.20 -48.27 2.04
C PHE A 377 -11.75 -46.87 2.37
N LEU A 378 -12.33 -46.20 1.36
CA LEU A 378 -12.97 -44.89 1.52
C LEU A 378 -14.19 -44.95 2.45
N LYS A 379 -14.95 -46.05 2.38
CA LYS A 379 -16.11 -46.30 3.26
C LYS A 379 -15.69 -46.49 4.72
N GLN A 380 -14.57 -47.16 4.96
CA GLN A 380 -14.00 -47.38 6.31
C GLN A 380 -13.38 -46.08 6.89
N GLN A 381 -12.70 -45.29 6.06
CA GLN A 381 -12.12 -44.00 6.47
C GLN A 381 -13.18 -42.96 6.87
N ARG A 382 -14.40 -43.08 6.35
CA ARG A 382 -15.55 -42.21 6.65
C ARG A 382 -16.24 -42.53 7.99
N GLN A 383 -16.11 -43.77 8.47
CA GLN A 383 -16.58 -44.20 9.78
C GLN A 383 -15.62 -43.81 10.91
N ASN A 384 -14.39 -43.43 10.58
CA ASN A 384 -13.43 -42.89 11.52
C ASN A 384 -13.70 -41.40 11.81
N VAL A 385 -13.34 -40.97 13.02
CA VAL A 385 -13.50 -39.59 13.52
C VAL A 385 -12.95 -38.54 12.53
N LEU A 386 -11.81 -38.82 11.90
CA LEU A 386 -11.18 -37.97 10.87
C LEU A 386 -12.08 -37.75 9.64
N GLY A 387 -12.82 -38.78 9.21
CA GLY A 387 -13.75 -38.71 8.09
C GLY A 387 -14.95 -37.81 8.39
N THR A 388 -15.53 -37.94 9.58
CA THR A 388 -16.61 -37.06 10.07
C THR A 388 -16.14 -35.62 10.19
N TRP A 389 -14.97 -35.37 10.78
CA TRP A 389 -14.37 -34.03 10.86
C TRP A 389 -14.16 -33.40 9.48
N SER A 390 -13.69 -34.18 8.49
CA SER A 390 -13.51 -33.67 7.13
C SER A 390 -14.83 -33.26 6.46
N ALA A 391 -15.95 -33.93 6.76
CA ALA A 391 -17.25 -33.59 6.22
C ALA A 391 -17.81 -32.33 6.89
N THR A 392 -17.60 -32.19 8.20
CA THR A 392 -17.98 -31.00 8.97
C THR A 392 -17.18 -29.78 8.51
N THR A 393 -15.87 -29.90 8.26
CA THR A 393 -15.05 -28.79 7.75
C THR A 393 -15.49 -28.36 6.35
N ARG A 394 -15.78 -29.30 5.43
CA ARG A 394 -16.33 -28.97 4.11
C ARG A 394 -17.67 -28.23 4.21
N SER A 395 -18.54 -28.67 5.12
CA SER A 395 -19.83 -28.01 5.37
C SER A 395 -19.64 -26.59 5.94
N ALA A 396 -18.66 -26.40 6.82
CA ALA A 396 -18.31 -25.08 7.36
C ALA A 396 -17.73 -24.15 6.29
N VAL A 397 -16.80 -24.64 5.45
CA VAL A 397 -16.24 -23.88 4.31
C VAL A 397 -17.34 -23.49 3.33
N TRP A 398 -18.27 -24.40 3.04
CA TRP A 398 -19.44 -24.11 2.20
C TRP A 398 -20.29 -23.00 2.81
N TRP A 399 -20.60 -23.09 4.10
CA TRP A 399 -21.36 -22.09 4.84
C TRP A 399 -20.66 -20.72 4.84
N LEU A 400 -19.33 -20.68 4.98
CA LEU A 400 -18.54 -19.44 4.91
C LEU A 400 -18.60 -18.77 3.53
N GLY A 401 -18.77 -19.54 2.46
CA GLY A 401 -18.93 -19.03 1.11
C GLY A 401 -20.33 -18.52 0.78
N ASP A 402 -21.30 -18.66 1.68
CA ASP A 402 -22.64 -18.10 1.49
C ASP A 402 -22.64 -16.59 1.68
N GLU A 403 -23.47 -15.90 0.89
CA GLU A 403 -23.62 -14.45 0.94
C GLU A 403 -24.52 -14.02 2.11
N VAL A 404 -24.22 -12.84 2.66
CA VAL A 404 -25.03 -12.22 3.71
C VAL A 404 -25.84 -11.10 3.10
N THR A 405 -27.16 -11.30 3.09
CA THR A 405 -28.12 -10.27 2.70
C THR A 405 -28.71 -9.60 3.93
N PHE A 406 -28.53 -8.30 4.07
CA PHE A 406 -29.08 -7.51 5.17
C PHE A 406 -29.78 -6.27 4.60
N PHE A 407 -31.03 -6.02 5.02
CA PHE A 407 -31.94 -5.02 4.42
C PHE A 407 -32.05 -5.09 2.89
N GLY A 408 -32.10 -6.30 2.33
CA GLY A 408 -32.19 -6.51 0.87
C GLY A 408 -30.93 -6.13 0.08
N GLN A 409 -29.82 -5.80 0.75
CA GLN A 409 -28.52 -5.58 0.11
C GLN A 409 -27.56 -6.72 0.44
N ASN A 410 -26.71 -7.08 -0.52
CA ASN A 410 -25.63 -8.05 -0.34
C ASN A 410 -24.42 -7.37 0.30
N TRP A 411 -23.97 -7.88 1.45
CA TRP A 411 -22.86 -7.32 2.23
C TRP A 411 -21.52 -8.01 1.96
N GLY A 412 -21.52 -9.12 1.22
CA GLY A 412 -20.37 -9.98 0.96
C GLY A 412 -20.59 -11.40 1.48
N GLN A 413 -19.57 -12.25 1.35
CA GLN A 413 -19.62 -13.62 1.88
C GLN A 413 -19.43 -13.64 3.40
N ARG A 414 -19.99 -14.65 4.09
CA ARG A 414 -19.85 -14.80 5.54
C ARG A 414 -18.38 -14.85 5.97
N GLY A 415 -17.53 -15.56 5.23
CA GLY A 415 -16.09 -15.63 5.50
C GLY A 415 -15.39 -14.28 5.38
N GLU A 416 -15.80 -13.45 4.42
CA GLU A 416 -15.28 -12.08 4.26
C GLU A 416 -15.59 -11.24 5.49
N LEU A 417 -16.83 -11.31 6.00
CA LEU A 417 -17.26 -10.56 7.16
C LEU A 417 -16.60 -11.05 8.45
N VAL A 418 -16.53 -12.37 8.68
CA VAL A 418 -15.90 -12.94 9.88
C VAL A 418 -14.43 -12.52 9.96
N PHE A 419 -13.67 -12.72 8.87
CA PHE A 419 -12.27 -12.34 8.85
C PHE A 419 -12.09 -10.82 8.93
N GLY A 420 -12.92 -10.05 8.23
CA GLY A 420 -12.95 -8.60 8.32
C GLY A 420 -13.19 -8.08 9.73
N SER A 421 -14.14 -8.68 10.46
CA SER A 421 -14.43 -8.35 11.85
C SER A 421 -13.28 -8.70 12.77
N LEU A 422 -12.67 -9.88 12.62
CA LEU A 422 -11.49 -10.26 13.40
C LEU A 422 -10.32 -9.31 13.15
N TRP A 423 -10.08 -8.95 11.89
CA TRP A 423 -9.05 -7.97 11.53
C TRP A 423 -9.36 -6.58 12.08
N ALA A 424 -10.62 -6.13 12.02
CA ALA A 424 -11.04 -4.87 12.60
C ALA A 424 -10.83 -4.83 14.12
N VAL A 425 -11.18 -5.91 14.84
CA VAL A 425 -10.95 -6.02 16.28
C VAL A 425 -9.45 -5.96 16.60
N TRP A 426 -8.62 -6.64 15.81
CA TRP A 426 -7.16 -6.55 15.96
C TRP A 426 -6.65 -5.11 15.77
N LEU A 427 -7.01 -4.44 14.67
CA LEU A 427 -6.60 -3.05 14.43
C LEU A 427 -7.12 -2.09 15.50
N LEU A 428 -8.37 -2.27 15.96
CA LEU A 428 -8.94 -1.48 17.06
C LEU A 428 -8.16 -1.69 18.37
N SER A 429 -7.73 -2.93 18.65
CA SER A 429 -6.90 -3.20 19.82
C SER A 429 -5.55 -2.47 19.75
N LEU A 430 -4.91 -2.45 18.57
CA LEU A 430 -3.68 -1.68 18.34
C LEU A 430 -3.88 -0.18 18.47
N CYS A 431 -5.09 0.34 18.23
CA CYS A 431 -5.38 1.75 18.47
C CYS A 431 -5.40 2.11 19.96
N VAL A 432 -5.75 1.16 20.84
CA VAL A 432 -6.03 1.38 22.27
C VAL A 432 -4.88 0.93 23.17
N ILE A 433 -4.21 -0.17 22.83
CA ILE A 433 -3.16 -0.73 23.69
C ILE A 433 -1.99 0.27 23.81
N GLY A 434 -1.55 0.52 25.05
CA GLY A 434 -0.42 1.40 25.33
C GLY A 434 -0.69 2.90 25.19
N THR A 435 -1.96 3.32 25.04
CA THR A 435 -2.32 4.76 25.05
C THR A 435 -2.55 5.32 26.45
N GLY A 436 -2.84 4.46 27.44
CA GLY A 436 -3.20 4.88 28.78
C GLY A 436 -4.53 5.66 28.79
N ASN A 437 -4.58 6.77 29.50
CA ASN A 437 -5.69 7.71 29.53
C ASN A 437 -5.46 8.93 28.61
N ASP A 438 -4.47 8.91 27.71
CA ASP A 438 -4.17 10.05 26.83
C ASP A 438 -5.08 10.09 25.60
N TYR A 439 -5.98 11.07 25.59
CA TYR A 439 -6.94 11.27 24.51
C TYR A 439 -6.28 11.58 23.15
N LEU A 440 -5.25 12.42 23.12
CA LEU A 440 -4.60 12.83 21.86
C LEU A 440 -3.70 11.73 21.31
N HIS A 441 -3.07 10.94 22.17
CA HIS A 441 -2.33 9.76 21.74
C HIS A 441 -3.27 8.72 21.12
N LEU A 442 -4.42 8.44 21.77
CA LEU A 442 -5.48 7.61 21.19
C LEU A 442 -5.93 8.15 19.83
N THR A 443 -6.21 9.45 19.74
CA THR A 443 -6.65 10.10 18.48
C THR A 443 -5.66 9.87 17.34
N LYS A 444 -4.35 10.06 17.61
CA LYS A 444 -3.28 9.85 16.62
C LYS A 444 -3.12 8.38 16.22
N ARG A 445 -3.36 7.44 17.13
CA ARG A 445 -3.32 5.99 16.84
C ARG A 445 -4.30 5.58 15.76
N PHE A 446 -5.54 6.05 15.83
CA PHE A 446 -6.55 5.78 14.80
C PHE A 446 -6.10 6.25 13.41
N GLY A 447 -5.40 7.38 13.35
CA GLY A 447 -4.77 7.92 12.13
C GLY A 447 -3.72 6.97 11.55
N ILE A 448 -2.65 6.74 12.30
CA ILE A 448 -1.49 5.99 11.81
C ILE A 448 -1.80 4.52 11.55
N VAL A 449 -2.64 3.88 12.38
CA VAL A 449 -3.04 2.48 12.19
C VAL A 449 -3.85 2.34 10.90
N ALA A 450 -4.79 3.24 10.59
CA ALA A 450 -5.53 3.11 9.33
C ALA A 450 -4.64 3.40 8.10
N VAL A 451 -3.77 4.41 8.16
CA VAL A 451 -2.85 4.74 7.06
C VAL A 451 -1.84 3.63 6.80
N SER A 452 -1.40 2.92 7.84
CA SER A 452 -0.54 1.74 7.68
C SER A 452 -1.18 0.63 6.84
N GLN A 453 -2.51 0.63 6.67
CA GLN A 453 -3.21 -0.37 5.85
C GLN A 453 -3.27 0.00 4.36
N LEU A 454 -2.83 1.20 3.96
CA LEU A 454 -2.89 1.65 2.57
C LEU A 454 -2.08 0.76 1.60
N PRO A 455 -0.84 0.33 1.89
CA PRO A 455 -0.09 -0.52 0.96
C PRO A 455 -0.85 -1.80 0.61
N ILE A 456 -1.34 -2.52 1.62
CA ILE A 456 -2.11 -3.75 1.40
C ILE A 456 -3.46 -3.45 0.73
N GLN A 457 -4.12 -2.34 1.07
CA GLN A 457 -5.36 -1.92 0.41
C GLN A 457 -5.17 -1.75 -1.11
N TYR A 458 -4.05 -1.16 -1.55
CA TYR A 458 -3.73 -1.00 -2.97
C TYR A 458 -3.36 -2.33 -3.61
N VAL A 459 -2.52 -3.15 -2.97
CA VAL A 459 -2.14 -4.50 -3.44
C VAL A 459 -3.37 -5.36 -3.73
N LEU A 460 -4.38 -5.32 -2.86
CA LEU A 460 -5.62 -6.09 -3.03
C LEU A 460 -6.44 -5.65 -4.26
N ALA A 461 -6.22 -4.44 -4.79
CA ALA A 461 -6.89 -3.91 -5.98
C ALA A 461 -6.08 -4.07 -7.29
N LEU A 462 -4.79 -4.36 -7.22
CA LEU A 462 -3.92 -4.47 -8.40
C LEU A 462 -4.38 -5.61 -9.32
N LYS A 463 -4.34 -5.41 -10.64
CA LYS A 463 -4.82 -6.42 -11.60
C LYS A 463 -3.69 -7.34 -12.07
N LYS A 464 -2.51 -6.78 -12.32
CA LYS A 464 -1.38 -7.46 -12.95
C LYS A 464 -0.29 -7.77 -11.94
N PHE A 465 0.18 -6.76 -11.21
CA PHE A 465 1.18 -6.91 -10.17
C PHE A 465 0.52 -7.24 -8.82
N ASN A 466 -0.14 -8.40 -8.76
CA ASN A 466 -0.89 -8.80 -7.57
C ASN A 466 -0.26 -10.04 -6.90
N PRO A 467 0.71 -9.85 -5.97
CA PRO A 467 1.34 -10.97 -5.27
C PRO A 467 0.35 -11.77 -4.40
N VAL A 468 -0.69 -11.13 -3.87
CA VAL A 468 -1.72 -11.80 -3.06
C VAL A 468 -2.50 -12.80 -3.92
N ALA A 469 -2.92 -12.38 -5.12
CA ALA A 469 -3.59 -13.27 -6.06
C ALA A 469 -2.71 -14.46 -6.45
N LEU A 470 -1.40 -14.23 -6.64
CA LEU A 470 -0.44 -15.29 -6.93
C LEU A 470 -0.31 -16.29 -5.76
N ILE A 471 -0.13 -15.81 -4.52
CA ILE A 471 0.06 -16.64 -3.32
C ILE A 471 -1.17 -17.52 -3.03
N PHE A 472 -2.37 -16.97 -3.20
CA PHE A 472 -3.61 -17.68 -2.95
C PHE A 472 -4.13 -18.46 -4.18
N HIS A 473 -3.36 -18.50 -5.27
CA HIS A 473 -3.79 -19.07 -6.55
C HIS A 473 -5.16 -18.54 -7.02
N SER A 474 -5.47 -17.28 -6.69
CA SER A 474 -6.71 -16.58 -7.01
C SER A 474 -6.51 -15.62 -8.18
N SER A 475 -7.56 -14.99 -8.68
CA SER A 475 -7.47 -13.83 -9.58
C SER A 475 -7.65 -12.51 -8.82
N HIS A 476 -7.37 -11.38 -9.48
CA HIS A 476 -7.53 -10.07 -8.85
C HIS A 476 -8.99 -9.81 -8.47
N GLU A 477 -9.97 -10.27 -9.25
CA GLU A 477 -11.39 -10.16 -8.88
C GLU A 477 -11.70 -10.96 -7.62
N GLY A 478 -11.09 -12.15 -7.53
CA GLY A 478 -11.19 -12.99 -6.35
C GLY A 478 -10.57 -12.33 -5.12
N VAL A 479 -9.45 -11.62 -5.25
CA VAL A 479 -8.80 -10.93 -4.13
C VAL A 479 -9.49 -9.60 -3.78
N ASN A 480 -10.05 -8.90 -4.77
CA ASN A 480 -10.72 -7.60 -4.61
C ASN A 480 -11.93 -7.66 -3.66
N ARG A 481 -12.46 -8.86 -3.35
CA ARG A 481 -13.44 -9.02 -2.28
C ARG A 481 -12.92 -8.52 -0.93
N TRP A 482 -11.64 -8.75 -0.65
CA TRP A 482 -10.97 -8.35 0.57
C TRP A 482 -10.65 -6.85 0.60
N HIS A 483 -10.35 -6.24 -0.56
CA HIS A 483 -10.19 -4.79 -0.69
C HIS A 483 -11.44 -4.04 -0.19
N ARG A 484 -12.64 -4.56 -0.49
CA ARG A 484 -13.90 -3.94 -0.02
C ARG A 484 -14.04 -4.00 1.50
N VAL A 485 -13.69 -5.13 2.10
CA VAL A 485 -13.77 -5.33 3.56
C VAL A 485 -12.78 -4.42 4.26
N LEU A 486 -11.51 -4.46 3.85
CA LEU A 486 -10.46 -3.64 4.45
C LEU A 486 -10.73 -2.14 4.27
N GLY A 487 -11.21 -1.71 3.09
CA GLY A 487 -11.61 -0.32 2.85
C GLY A 487 -12.68 0.19 3.82
N ARG A 488 -13.66 -0.65 4.21
CA ARG A 488 -14.64 -0.31 5.26
C ARG A 488 -13.98 -0.13 6.61
N VAL A 489 -13.06 -1.03 6.99
CA VAL A 489 -12.32 -0.94 8.26
C VAL A 489 -11.50 0.35 8.32
N ILE A 490 -10.74 0.66 7.26
CA ILE A 490 -9.97 1.92 7.15
C ILE A 490 -10.89 3.12 7.29
N TYR A 491 -12.03 3.14 6.58
CA TYR A 491 -13.00 4.23 6.65
C TYR A 491 -13.52 4.45 8.08
N TYR A 492 -13.90 3.40 8.81
CA TYR A 492 -14.37 3.53 10.19
C TYR A 492 -13.28 4.05 11.14
N LEU A 493 -12.03 3.59 10.99
CA LEU A 493 -10.91 4.12 11.78
C LEU A 493 -10.68 5.61 11.48
N MET A 494 -10.82 6.04 10.23
CA MET A 494 -10.70 7.45 9.83
C MET A 494 -11.87 8.30 10.34
N CYS A 495 -13.08 7.76 10.40
CA CYS A 495 -14.21 8.44 11.06
C CYS A 495 -13.91 8.69 12.54
N LEU A 496 -13.36 7.70 13.26
CA LEU A 496 -13.00 7.88 14.67
C LEU A 496 -11.86 8.88 14.85
N HIS A 497 -10.83 8.83 14.00
CA HIS A 497 -9.75 9.80 14.00
C HIS A 497 -10.25 11.24 13.81
N ALA A 498 -11.09 11.48 12.80
CA ALA A 498 -11.67 12.78 12.52
C ALA A 498 -12.61 13.25 13.65
N ALA A 499 -13.46 12.35 14.16
CA ALA A 499 -14.38 12.65 15.25
C ALA A 499 -13.65 13.03 16.53
N PHE A 500 -12.56 12.33 16.87
CA PHE A 500 -11.81 12.61 18.09
C PHE A 500 -11.07 13.95 18.03
N TYR A 501 -10.45 14.29 16.89
CA TYR A 501 -9.87 15.63 16.70
C TYR A 501 -10.93 16.74 16.71
N LEU A 502 -12.09 16.51 16.08
CA LEU A 502 -13.18 17.48 16.10
C LEU A 502 -13.70 17.72 17.53
N ASN A 503 -13.89 16.66 18.31
CA ASN A 503 -14.27 16.76 19.72
C ASN A 503 -13.22 17.52 20.54
N TYR A 504 -11.93 17.23 20.34
CA TYR A 504 -10.84 17.98 21.00
C TYR A 504 -10.90 19.48 20.66
N TYR A 505 -11.03 19.83 19.37
CA TYR A 505 -11.10 21.24 18.96
C TYR A 505 -12.35 21.95 19.48
N TYR A 506 -13.47 21.24 19.59
CA TYR A 506 -14.70 21.76 20.17
C TYR A 506 -14.55 22.01 21.67
N GLN A 507 -14.09 21.02 22.44
CA GLN A 507 -13.93 21.15 23.90
C GLN A 507 -12.90 22.22 24.29
N MET A 508 -11.85 22.41 23.48
CA MET A 508 -10.84 23.45 23.69
C MET A 508 -11.26 24.83 23.16
N GLY A 509 -12.42 24.97 22.51
CA GLY A 509 -12.89 26.25 21.96
C GLY A 509 -12.07 26.79 20.77
N ILE A 510 -11.23 25.97 20.14
CA ILE A 510 -10.29 26.37 19.08
C ILE A 510 -10.71 25.97 17.66
N LEU A 511 -11.91 25.38 17.51
CA LEU A 511 -12.38 24.81 16.24
C LEU A 511 -12.30 25.78 15.05
N GLY A 512 -12.80 27.00 15.20
CA GLY A 512 -12.83 27.98 14.11
C GLY A 512 -11.43 28.39 13.63
N ARG A 513 -10.44 28.45 14.53
CA ARG A 513 -9.05 28.80 14.20
C ARG A 513 -8.29 27.60 13.65
N ARG A 514 -8.45 26.41 14.25
CA ARG A 514 -7.65 25.23 13.88
C ARG A 514 -8.07 24.59 12.57
N ILE A 515 -9.34 24.67 12.17
CA ILE A 515 -9.82 23.99 10.96
C ILE A 515 -9.26 24.60 9.66
N ILE A 516 -8.78 25.85 9.71
CA ILE A 516 -8.17 26.56 8.58
C ILE A 516 -6.65 26.45 8.54
N ASP A 517 -6.01 25.94 9.62
CA ASP A 517 -4.59 25.65 9.60
C ASP A 517 -4.30 24.56 8.55
N ILE A 518 -3.16 24.66 7.86
CA ILE A 518 -2.82 23.81 6.70
C ILE A 518 -3.01 22.32 7.00
N VAL A 519 -2.45 21.83 8.11
CA VAL A 519 -2.46 20.40 8.44
C VAL A 519 -3.89 19.88 8.72
N PRO A 520 -4.69 20.49 9.63
CA PRO A 520 -6.10 20.12 9.79
C PRO A 520 -6.94 20.28 8.53
N ALA A 521 -6.71 21.32 7.72
CA ALA A 521 -7.43 21.52 6.45
C ALA A 521 -7.14 20.40 5.44
N LEU A 522 -5.89 19.96 5.32
CA LEU A 522 -5.51 18.78 4.53
C LEU A 522 -6.18 17.50 5.08
N GLY A 523 -6.21 17.34 6.40
CA GLY A 523 -6.88 16.22 7.06
C GLY A 523 -8.38 16.16 6.80
N LEU A 524 -9.05 17.31 6.88
CA LEU A 524 -10.47 17.47 6.53
C LEU A 524 -10.71 17.17 5.05
N THR A 525 -9.85 17.68 4.16
CA THR A 525 -9.94 17.43 2.71
C THR A 525 -9.79 15.93 2.41
N ALA A 526 -8.82 15.25 3.03
CA ALA A 526 -8.66 13.80 2.92
C ALA A 526 -9.89 13.06 3.46
N PHE A 527 -10.45 13.49 4.59
CA PHE A 527 -11.64 12.88 5.17
C PHE A 527 -12.86 13.03 4.25
N ILE A 528 -13.08 14.21 3.66
CA ILE A 528 -14.14 14.42 2.65
C ILE A 528 -13.92 13.47 1.46
N GLY A 529 -12.69 13.32 0.99
CA GLY A 529 -12.34 12.33 -0.04
C GLY A 529 -12.71 10.90 0.36
N MET A 530 -12.40 10.48 1.59
CA MET A 530 -12.79 9.16 2.11
C MET A 530 -14.30 8.96 2.18
N VAL A 531 -15.06 10.00 2.59
CA VAL A 531 -16.53 9.98 2.57
C VAL A 531 -17.06 9.83 1.14
N LEU A 532 -16.48 10.53 0.17
CA LEU A 532 -16.83 10.40 -1.25
C LEU A 532 -16.55 8.99 -1.78
N LEU A 533 -15.38 8.42 -1.47
CA LEU A 533 -15.04 7.04 -1.83
C LEU A 533 -16.08 6.07 -1.27
N ASN A 534 -16.34 6.11 0.04
CA ASN A 534 -17.25 5.16 0.68
C ASN A 534 -18.69 5.32 0.18
N THR A 535 -19.18 6.55 0.05
CA THR A 535 -20.55 6.84 -0.41
C THR A 535 -20.78 6.34 -1.83
N THR A 536 -19.86 6.63 -2.75
CA THR A 536 -20.00 6.21 -4.15
C THR A 536 -19.91 4.69 -4.33
N THR A 537 -19.30 3.96 -3.38
CA THR A 537 -19.27 2.48 -3.41
C THR A 537 -20.60 1.82 -3.00
N LEU A 538 -21.56 2.58 -2.44
CA LEU A 538 -22.84 2.04 -2.02
C LEU A 538 -23.58 1.39 -3.19
N SER A 539 -24.22 0.25 -2.92
CA SER A 539 -24.89 -0.56 -3.94
C SER A 539 -25.99 0.23 -4.68
N VAL A 540 -26.66 1.16 -3.99
CA VAL A 540 -27.66 2.06 -4.57
C VAL A 540 -27.05 2.96 -5.64
N ILE A 541 -25.90 3.57 -5.35
CA ILE A 541 -25.21 4.49 -6.27
C ILE A 541 -24.58 3.72 -7.43
N ARG A 542 -23.93 2.58 -7.16
CA ARG A 542 -23.36 1.71 -8.21
C ARG A 542 -24.39 1.21 -9.20
N ARG A 543 -25.57 0.79 -8.72
CA ARG A 543 -26.69 0.36 -9.59
C ARG A 543 -27.30 1.51 -10.37
N TYR A 544 -27.35 2.71 -9.78
CA TYR A 544 -27.80 3.91 -10.48
C TYR A 544 -26.82 4.31 -11.59
N SER A 545 -25.53 4.42 -11.28
CA SER A 545 -24.46 4.68 -12.24
C SER A 545 -23.11 4.15 -11.76
N TYR A 546 -22.68 3.05 -12.36
CA TYR A 546 -21.35 2.49 -12.13
C TYR A 546 -20.23 3.48 -12.52
N ARG A 547 -20.49 4.41 -13.46
CA ARG A 547 -19.49 5.40 -13.90
C ARG A 547 -19.20 6.43 -12.82
N ILE A 548 -20.24 6.94 -12.15
CA ILE A 548 -20.07 7.86 -11.01
C ILE A 548 -19.22 7.18 -9.95
N PHE A 549 -19.58 5.94 -9.60
CA PHE A 549 -18.78 5.13 -8.70
C PHE A 549 -17.32 5.02 -9.15
N PHE A 550 -17.06 4.46 -10.33
CA PHE A 550 -15.70 4.11 -10.74
C PHE A 550 -14.80 5.33 -10.97
N THR A 551 -15.32 6.37 -11.65
CA THR A 551 -14.55 7.59 -11.93
C THR A 551 -14.22 8.35 -10.64
N THR A 552 -15.20 8.57 -9.75
CA THR A 552 -14.92 9.22 -8.46
C THR A 552 -13.97 8.37 -7.63
N HIS A 553 -14.18 7.04 -7.58
CA HIS A 553 -13.33 6.15 -6.79
C HIS A 553 -11.87 6.20 -7.25
N LEU A 554 -11.62 6.13 -8.56
CA LEU A 554 -10.27 6.18 -9.11
C LEU A 554 -9.60 7.54 -8.90
N LEU A 555 -10.28 8.65 -9.20
CA LEU A 555 -9.70 9.98 -9.08
C LEU A 555 -9.36 10.32 -7.62
N VAL A 556 -10.27 10.03 -6.70
CA VAL A 556 -10.04 10.30 -5.27
C VAL A 556 -8.98 9.34 -4.70
N ALA A 557 -8.94 8.07 -5.11
CA ALA A 557 -7.87 7.16 -4.73
C ALA A 557 -6.48 7.60 -5.25
N LEU A 558 -6.40 8.33 -6.36
CA LEU A 558 -5.14 8.92 -6.83
C LEU A 558 -4.77 10.21 -6.09
N ALA A 559 -5.77 11.01 -5.70
CA ALA A 559 -5.55 12.29 -5.01
C ALA A 559 -5.26 12.15 -3.51
N LEU A 560 -5.78 11.11 -2.85
CA LEU A 560 -5.62 10.92 -1.40
C LEU A 560 -4.16 10.75 -0.94
N PRO A 561 -3.32 9.91 -1.58
CA PRO A 561 -1.97 9.69 -1.06
C PRO A 561 -1.11 10.98 -1.02
N PRO A 562 -1.09 11.85 -2.05
CA PRO A 562 -0.44 13.16 -1.96
C PRO A 562 -0.98 14.04 -0.83
N ILE A 563 -2.30 14.07 -0.60
CA ILE A 563 -2.89 14.86 0.50
C ILE A 563 -2.42 14.30 1.85
N ILE A 564 -2.39 12.97 2.02
CA ILE A 564 -1.92 12.31 3.24
C ILE A 564 -0.42 12.54 3.47
N PHE A 565 0.37 12.57 2.40
CA PHE A 565 1.80 12.86 2.43
C PHE A 565 2.08 14.22 3.09
N PHE A 566 1.34 15.27 2.70
CA PHE A 566 1.46 16.60 3.29
C PHE A 566 0.73 16.76 4.62
N HIS A 567 -0.23 15.88 4.93
CA HIS A 567 -0.94 15.91 6.21
C HIS A 567 -0.07 15.43 7.39
N HIS A 568 0.76 14.39 7.21
CA HIS A 568 1.58 13.86 8.32
C HIS A 568 2.86 13.11 7.89
N ARG A 569 4.01 13.51 8.45
CA ARG A 569 5.35 12.99 8.05
C ARG A 569 5.54 11.48 8.31
N SER A 570 5.02 10.92 9.40
CA SER A 570 5.15 9.48 9.67
C SER A 570 4.37 8.58 8.69
N SER A 571 3.48 9.17 7.89
CA SER A 571 2.66 8.44 6.91
C SER A 571 3.38 8.23 5.57
N ILE A 572 4.50 8.92 5.35
CA ILE A 572 5.20 8.99 4.06
C ILE A 572 5.57 7.59 3.54
N PHE A 573 6.14 6.74 4.39
CA PHE A 573 6.58 5.40 3.98
C PHE A 573 5.43 4.56 3.39
N TYR A 574 4.26 4.55 4.05
CA TYR A 574 3.09 3.81 3.59
C TYR A 574 2.50 4.39 2.29
N VAL A 575 2.52 5.71 2.16
CA VAL A 575 2.03 6.41 0.95
C VAL A 575 2.93 6.11 -0.25
N VAL A 576 4.24 6.23 -0.07
CA VAL A 576 5.22 5.96 -1.13
C VAL A 576 5.12 4.51 -1.57
N GLU A 577 5.08 3.56 -0.63
CA GLU A 577 4.90 2.14 -0.96
C GLU A 577 3.63 1.88 -1.78
N ALA A 578 2.47 2.40 -1.34
CA ALA A 578 1.21 2.25 -2.04
C ALA A 578 1.25 2.82 -3.47
N LEU A 579 1.81 4.02 -3.65
CA LEU A 579 1.93 4.67 -4.96
C LEU A 579 2.92 3.95 -5.88
N SER A 580 4.06 3.49 -5.35
CA SER A 580 5.05 2.73 -6.13
C SER A 580 4.45 1.44 -6.67
N LEU A 581 3.75 0.67 -5.83
CA LEU A 581 3.11 -0.60 -6.23
C LEU A 581 2.03 -0.37 -7.29
N PHE A 582 1.21 0.68 -7.13
CA PHE A 582 0.19 1.05 -8.10
C PHE A 582 0.78 1.48 -9.45
N THR A 583 1.85 2.27 -9.42
CA THR A 583 2.53 2.75 -10.64
C THR A 583 3.15 1.60 -11.43
N ILE A 584 3.76 0.63 -10.74
CA ILE A 584 4.29 -0.60 -11.35
C ILE A 584 3.17 -1.39 -12.02
N ASP A 585 2.03 -1.60 -11.35
CA ASP A 585 0.86 -2.28 -11.94
C ASP A 585 0.38 -1.57 -13.21
N LEU A 586 0.26 -0.25 -13.17
CA LEU A 586 -0.17 0.55 -14.33
C LEU A 586 0.79 0.42 -15.51
N ALA A 587 2.11 0.48 -15.26
CA ALA A 587 3.12 0.29 -16.28
C ALA A 587 3.03 -1.10 -16.93
N LEU A 588 2.92 -2.16 -16.12
CA LEU A 588 2.78 -3.54 -16.61
C LEU A 588 1.49 -3.75 -17.40
N ARG A 589 0.38 -3.14 -16.97
CA ARG A 589 -0.89 -3.16 -17.71
C ARG A 589 -0.74 -2.44 -19.05
N LYS A 590 -0.13 -1.26 -19.06
CA LYS A 590 0.11 -0.50 -20.30
C LYS A 590 0.96 -1.28 -21.31
N MET A 591 1.97 -2.02 -20.85
CA MET A 591 2.79 -2.90 -21.69
C MET A 591 2.00 -4.13 -22.20
N ASP A 592 1.06 -4.65 -21.41
CA ASP A 592 0.25 -5.81 -21.77
C ASP A 592 -0.91 -5.45 -22.72
N THR A 593 -1.41 -4.22 -22.67
CA THR A 593 -2.45 -3.73 -23.58
C THR A 593 -1.94 -3.66 -25.03
N PHE A 594 -2.78 -4.05 -25.98
CA PHE A 594 -2.53 -3.86 -27.42
C PHE A 594 -3.79 -3.36 -28.11
N THR A 595 -3.60 -2.63 -29.22
CA THR A 595 -4.70 -2.15 -30.05
C THR A 595 -4.70 -2.92 -31.36
N THR A 596 -5.87 -3.38 -31.80
CA THR A 596 -6.03 -4.20 -32.99
C THR A 596 -7.31 -3.84 -33.73
N ASP A 597 -7.30 -4.02 -35.05
CA ASP A 597 -8.43 -3.77 -35.93
C ASP A 597 -9.39 -4.95 -35.89
N ALA A 598 -10.51 -4.78 -35.19
CA ALA A 598 -11.49 -5.82 -34.93
C ALA A 598 -12.71 -5.72 -35.86
N SER A 599 -13.28 -6.87 -36.22
CA SER A 599 -14.54 -6.96 -36.96
C SER A 599 -15.71 -7.10 -35.98
N LEU A 600 -16.74 -6.27 -36.14
CA LEU A 600 -17.95 -6.29 -35.33
C LEU A 600 -19.11 -6.83 -36.17
N ILE A 601 -19.64 -7.99 -35.78
CA ILE A 601 -20.66 -8.72 -36.54
C ILE A 601 -21.93 -8.85 -35.67
N PRO A 602 -23.05 -8.22 -36.02
CA PRO A 602 -24.31 -8.42 -35.30
C PRO A 602 -24.83 -9.84 -35.53
N ILE A 603 -25.33 -10.50 -34.49
CA ILE A 603 -25.91 -11.85 -34.59
C ILE A 603 -27.41 -11.72 -34.92
N PRO A 604 -27.87 -12.22 -36.08
CA PRO A 604 -29.26 -12.07 -36.54
C PRO A 604 -30.28 -12.56 -35.50
N GLY A 605 -31.38 -11.82 -35.38
CA GLY A 605 -32.48 -12.15 -34.45
C GLY A 605 -32.13 -12.08 -32.96
N SER A 606 -30.93 -11.59 -32.58
CA SER A 606 -30.49 -11.45 -31.19
C SER A 606 -30.03 -10.02 -30.90
N ASN A 607 -29.78 -9.70 -29.62
CA ASN A 607 -29.12 -8.46 -29.23
C ASN A 607 -27.61 -8.64 -28.98
N LEU A 608 -27.00 -9.63 -29.62
CA LEU A 608 -25.60 -9.98 -29.45
C LEU A 608 -24.76 -9.47 -30.62
N ILE A 609 -23.51 -9.11 -30.32
CA ILE A 609 -22.48 -8.74 -31.29
C ILE A 609 -21.29 -9.69 -31.09
N LYS A 610 -20.84 -10.30 -32.17
CA LYS A 610 -19.60 -11.06 -32.23
C LYS A 610 -18.47 -10.13 -32.63
N ILE A 611 -17.44 -10.02 -31.78
CA ILE A 611 -16.24 -9.24 -32.06
C ILE A 611 -15.12 -10.23 -32.35
N VAL A 612 -14.49 -10.11 -33.51
CA VAL A 612 -13.33 -10.92 -33.94
C VAL A 612 -12.12 -10.00 -34.01
N ALA A 613 -11.11 -10.26 -33.18
CA ALA A 613 -9.95 -9.38 -33.02
C ALA A 613 -8.65 -10.17 -33.14
N PRO A 614 -7.74 -9.83 -34.08
CA PRO A 614 -6.47 -10.52 -34.21
C PRO A 614 -5.56 -10.17 -33.04
N VAL A 615 -4.95 -11.21 -32.44
CA VAL A 615 -4.02 -11.06 -31.31
C VAL A 615 -2.58 -11.12 -31.81
N PRO A 616 -1.68 -10.23 -31.36
CA PRO A 616 -0.27 -10.28 -31.74
C PRO A 616 0.36 -11.67 -31.48
N PRO A 617 1.18 -12.21 -32.41
CA PRO A 617 1.77 -13.54 -32.28
C PRO A 617 2.58 -13.75 -31.00
N GLN A 618 3.18 -12.68 -30.46
CA GLN A 618 3.95 -12.73 -29.21
C GLN A 618 3.08 -12.90 -27.97
N LYS A 619 1.77 -12.60 -28.06
CA LYS A 619 0.82 -12.64 -26.95
C LYS A 619 -0.16 -13.82 -27.03
N ILE A 620 -0.36 -14.41 -28.22
CA ILE A 620 -1.41 -15.42 -28.49
C ILE A 620 -1.35 -16.67 -27.59
N SER A 621 -0.16 -17.15 -27.22
CA SER A 621 0.00 -18.37 -26.40
C SER A 621 -0.75 -18.29 -25.08
N ARG A 622 -0.63 -17.14 -24.39
CA ARG A 622 -1.32 -16.88 -23.12
C ARG A 622 -2.85 -16.89 -23.23
N PHE A 623 -3.39 -16.54 -24.39
CA PHE A 623 -4.84 -16.59 -24.64
C PHE A 623 -5.31 -18.01 -24.91
N ARG A 624 -4.52 -18.82 -25.63
CA ARG A 624 -4.83 -20.23 -25.94
C ARG A 624 -4.76 -21.13 -24.73
N GLU A 625 -3.73 -20.97 -23.90
CA GLU A 625 -3.46 -21.79 -22.71
C GLU A 625 -4.40 -21.50 -21.53
N SER A 626 -5.34 -20.55 -21.68
CA SER A 626 -6.17 -20.08 -20.57
C SER A 626 -7.65 -19.97 -20.96
N PRO A 627 -8.32 -21.09 -21.29
CA PRO A 627 -9.75 -21.09 -21.61
C PRO A 627 -10.59 -20.62 -20.42
N GLY A 628 -11.67 -19.89 -20.70
CA GLY A 628 -12.54 -19.32 -19.66
C GLY A 628 -11.99 -18.05 -18.99
N THR A 629 -10.94 -17.44 -19.56
CA THR A 629 -10.47 -16.12 -19.15
C THR A 629 -11.21 -14.98 -19.88
N HIS A 630 -11.01 -13.75 -19.43
CA HIS A 630 -11.62 -12.57 -20.01
C HIS A 630 -10.59 -11.46 -20.25
N VAL A 631 -10.98 -10.45 -21.02
CA VAL A 631 -10.18 -9.26 -21.31
C VAL A 631 -10.93 -8.00 -20.91
N TYR A 632 -10.22 -6.92 -20.62
CA TYR A 632 -10.80 -5.59 -20.57
C TYR A 632 -10.70 -4.96 -21.96
N LEU A 633 -11.84 -4.54 -22.49
CA LEU A 633 -11.95 -3.85 -23.77
C LEU A 633 -12.14 -2.36 -23.53
N SER A 634 -11.43 -1.53 -24.28
CA SER A 634 -11.62 -0.08 -24.34
C SER A 634 -11.61 0.42 -25.78
N ILE A 635 -12.20 1.60 -25.99
CA ILE A 635 -12.35 2.21 -27.32
C ILE A 635 -11.31 3.34 -27.47
N PRO A 636 -10.31 3.18 -28.36
CA PRO A 636 -9.28 4.19 -28.59
C PRO A 636 -9.88 5.45 -29.21
N ALA A 637 -9.19 6.59 -29.07
CA ALA A 637 -9.68 7.90 -29.49
C ALA A 637 -10.18 7.95 -30.96
N SER A 638 -9.53 7.20 -31.86
CA SER A 638 -9.90 7.08 -33.27
C SER A 638 -11.28 6.48 -33.54
N SER A 639 -11.82 5.71 -32.59
CA SER A 639 -13.11 4.99 -32.72
C SER A 639 -14.21 5.59 -31.85
N ARG A 640 -13.96 6.76 -31.24
CA ARG A 640 -14.92 7.43 -30.36
C ARG A 640 -15.92 8.27 -31.17
N PRO A 641 -17.16 8.46 -30.66
CA PRO A 641 -18.18 9.29 -31.28
C PRO A 641 -17.79 10.75 -31.59
N SER A 642 -16.87 11.33 -30.82
CA SER A 642 -16.44 12.72 -30.97
C SER A 642 -14.92 12.81 -30.90
N PRO A 643 -14.26 13.43 -31.88
CA PRO A 643 -12.81 13.62 -31.87
C PRO A 643 -12.36 14.79 -30.98
N SER A 644 -13.29 15.59 -30.45
CA SER A 644 -12.96 16.74 -29.60
C SER A 644 -12.47 16.29 -28.21
N THR A 645 -11.23 16.65 -27.86
CA THR A 645 -10.59 16.34 -26.57
C THR A 645 -11.18 17.13 -25.39
N VAL A 646 -11.93 18.20 -25.67
CA VAL A 646 -12.63 19.02 -24.66
C VAL A 646 -14.08 18.59 -24.42
N SER A 647 -14.58 17.59 -25.16
CA SER A 647 -15.93 17.06 -24.98
C SER A 647 -16.03 16.16 -23.75
N ALA A 648 -17.10 16.31 -22.96
CA ALA A 648 -17.43 15.37 -21.88
C ALA A 648 -17.57 13.92 -22.40
N ALA A 649 -17.95 13.74 -23.67
CA ALA A 649 -17.99 12.42 -24.30
C ALA A 649 -16.60 11.78 -24.46
N HIS A 650 -15.53 12.58 -24.60
CA HIS A 650 -14.16 12.07 -24.69
C HIS A 650 -13.70 11.45 -23.38
N TYR A 651 -13.87 12.18 -22.27
CA TYR A 651 -13.50 11.72 -20.93
C TYR A 651 -14.29 10.48 -20.47
N ILE A 652 -15.53 10.33 -20.94
CA ILE A 652 -16.33 9.13 -20.66
C ILE A 652 -15.62 7.85 -21.14
N PHE A 653 -14.93 7.88 -22.29
CA PHE A 653 -14.25 6.70 -22.84
C PHE A 653 -12.83 6.49 -22.31
N GLU A 654 -12.17 7.52 -21.76
CA GLU A 654 -10.85 7.37 -21.12
C GLU A 654 -10.89 6.45 -19.89
N PHE A 655 -11.96 6.52 -19.10
CA PHE A 655 -12.12 5.69 -17.90
C PHE A 655 -13.02 4.46 -18.11
N MET A 656 -13.25 4.05 -19.36
CA MET A 656 -14.17 2.98 -19.70
C MET A 656 -13.43 1.70 -20.10
N PHE A 657 -13.36 0.78 -19.14
CA PHE A 657 -12.78 -0.55 -19.32
C PHE A 657 -13.82 -1.60 -18.94
N ASN A 658 -14.37 -2.30 -19.92
CA ASN A 658 -15.41 -3.30 -19.69
C ASN A 658 -14.85 -4.71 -19.86
N PRO A 659 -15.09 -5.63 -18.90
CA PRO A 659 -14.64 -7.00 -19.02
C PRO A 659 -15.54 -7.78 -20.00
N PHE A 660 -14.93 -8.58 -20.87
CA PHE A 660 -15.61 -9.50 -21.77
C PHE A 660 -14.87 -10.84 -21.81
N THR A 661 -15.61 -11.93 -21.60
CA THR A 661 -15.06 -13.28 -21.65
C THR A 661 -14.68 -13.68 -23.05
N ILE A 662 -13.54 -14.39 -23.16
CA ILE A 662 -13.02 -14.91 -24.42
C ILE A 662 -13.82 -16.16 -24.78
N ALA A 663 -14.63 -16.07 -25.83
CA ALA A 663 -15.53 -17.14 -26.26
C ALA A 663 -14.84 -18.22 -27.12
N SER A 664 -13.78 -17.84 -27.82
CA SER A 664 -12.86 -18.75 -28.51
C SER A 664 -11.58 -18.01 -28.90
N VAL A 665 -10.52 -18.79 -29.13
CA VAL A 665 -9.28 -18.34 -29.75
C VAL A 665 -9.00 -19.28 -30.90
N ASP A 666 -8.94 -18.76 -32.12
CA ASP A 666 -8.67 -19.56 -33.31
C ASP A 666 -7.17 -19.88 -33.42
N GLU A 667 -6.87 -21.17 -33.63
CA GLU A 667 -5.50 -21.65 -33.80
C GLU A 667 -4.89 -21.21 -35.13
N ARG A 668 -5.70 -21.16 -36.19
CA ARG A 668 -5.26 -20.89 -37.57
C ARG A 668 -5.17 -19.40 -37.85
N SER A 669 -6.20 -18.64 -37.48
CA SER A 669 -6.24 -17.20 -37.78
C SER A 669 -5.63 -16.31 -36.71
N THR A 670 -5.28 -16.84 -35.53
CA THR A 670 -4.83 -16.09 -34.34
C THR A 670 -5.86 -15.07 -33.83
N ASP A 671 -7.13 -15.26 -34.20
CA ASP A 671 -8.21 -14.37 -33.81
C ASP A 671 -8.80 -14.77 -32.46
N LEU A 672 -9.10 -13.76 -31.66
CA LEU A 672 -9.86 -13.86 -30.43
C LEU A 672 -11.30 -13.42 -30.69
N THR A 673 -12.26 -14.24 -30.25
CA THR A 673 -13.68 -13.95 -30.38
C THR A 673 -14.29 -13.57 -29.04
N LEU A 674 -15.01 -12.45 -29.01
CA LEU A 674 -15.82 -11.99 -27.89
C LEU A 674 -17.30 -11.98 -28.28
N ILE A 675 -18.17 -12.38 -27.36
CA ILE A 675 -19.63 -12.29 -27.53
C ILE A 675 -20.17 -11.23 -26.59
N VAL A 676 -20.64 -10.13 -27.15
CA VAL A 676 -21.07 -8.94 -26.43
C VAL A 676 -22.58 -8.82 -26.49
N ARG A 677 -23.24 -8.80 -25.33
CA ARG A 677 -24.67 -8.47 -25.24
C ARG A 677 -24.86 -6.95 -25.21
N CYS A 678 -25.67 -6.44 -26.12
CA CYS A 678 -26.02 -5.03 -26.16
C CYS A 678 -26.85 -4.66 -24.92
N ARG A 679 -26.37 -3.67 -24.16
CA ARG A 679 -27.05 -3.09 -23.00
C ARG A 679 -27.13 -1.58 -23.14
N ASN A 680 -27.86 -0.93 -22.22
CA ASN A 680 -28.06 0.52 -22.20
C ASN A 680 -26.83 1.32 -21.73
N GLY A 681 -25.64 0.69 -21.71
CA GLY A 681 -24.37 1.30 -21.37
C GLY A 681 -23.68 1.92 -22.58
N PRO A 682 -22.75 2.86 -22.37
CA PRO A 682 -22.12 3.63 -23.44
C PRO A 682 -21.19 2.76 -24.30
N MET A 683 -20.48 1.82 -23.68
CA MET A 683 -19.59 0.88 -24.33
C MET A 683 -20.37 0.04 -25.34
N THR A 684 -21.38 -0.67 -24.85
CA THR A 684 -22.17 -1.58 -25.68
C THR A 684 -23.00 -0.84 -26.71
N GLN A 685 -23.60 0.31 -26.38
CA GLN A 685 -24.30 1.14 -27.38
C GLN A 685 -23.36 1.65 -28.48
N ASN A 686 -22.15 2.07 -28.13
CA ASN A 686 -21.18 2.51 -29.13
C ASN A 686 -20.73 1.34 -30.00
N LEU A 687 -20.47 0.17 -29.41
CA LEU A 687 -20.19 -1.06 -30.18
C LEU A 687 -21.34 -1.43 -31.11
N THR A 688 -22.61 -1.32 -30.68
CA THR A 688 -23.78 -1.53 -31.55
C THR A 688 -23.84 -0.52 -32.69
N ARG A 689 -23.60 0.76 -32.41
CA ARG A 689 -23.57 1.81 -33.43
C ARG A 689 -22.47 1.54 -34.45
N LEU A 690 -21.29 1.14 -33.99
CA LEU A 690 -20.16 0.80 -34.85
C LEU A 690 -20.48 -0.46 -35.69
N ALA A 691 -21.07 -1.49 -35.09
CA ALA A 691 -21.49 -2.71 -35.79
C ALA A 691 -22.53 -2.42 -36.88
N ASN A 692 -23.54 -1.59 -36.58
CA ASN A 692 -24.61 -1.24 -37.53
C ASN A 692 -24.18 -0.25 -38.61
N GLY A 693 -23.21 0.63 -38.30
CA GLY A 693 -22.66 1.61 -39.24
C GLY A 693 -21.51 1.08 -40.10
N SER A 694 -20.99 -0.11 -39.78
CA SER A 694 -19.92 -0.75 -40.54
C SER A 694 -20.49 -1.33 -41.83
N THR A 695 -20.00 -0.87 -42.97
CA THR A 695 -20.14 -1.62 -44.23
C THR A 695 -19.39 -2.94 -44.11
N ALA A 696 -19.89 -4.00 -44.77
CA ALA A 696 -19.29 -5.33 -44.70
C ALA A 696 -17.77 -5.27 -44.98
N GLY A 697 -16.95 -5.62 -43.99
CA GLY A 697 -15.49 -5.60 -44.08
C GLY A 697 -14.78 -4.42 -43.39
N MET A 698 -15.50 -3.41 -42.89
CA MET A 698 -14.89 -2.33 -42.10
C MET A 698 -14.42 -2.86 -40.74
N LYS A 699 -13.13 -2.67 -40.44
CA LYS A 699 -12.55 -2.99 -39.13
C LYS A 699 -12.49 -1.75 -38.25
N VAL A 700 -12.66 -1.95 -36.95
CA VAL A 700 -12.66 -0.89 -35.94
C VAL A 700 -11.51 -1.13 -34.98
N PRO A 701 -10.62 -0.14 -34.76
CA PRO A 701 -9.55 -0.32 -33.79
C PRO A 701 -10.13 -0.39 -32.38
N LEU A 702 -9.76 -1.45 -31.64
CA LEU A 702 -10.13 -1.69 -30.25
C LEU A 702 -8.89 -1.99 -29.43
N SER A 703 -8.86 -1.52 -28.19
CA SER A 703 -7.77 -1.79 -27.25
C SER A 703 -8.17 -2.93 -26.31
N ILE A 704 -7.29 -3.92 -26.18
CA ILE A 704 -7.50 -5.15 -25.43
C ILE A 704 -6.40 -5.28 -24.36
N GLU A 705 -6.81 -5.45 -23.10
CA GLU A 705 -5.94 -5.69 -21.94
C GLU A 705 -6.28 -7.08 -21.35
N GLY A 706 -5.29 -7.98 -21.25
CA GLY A 706 -5.49 -9.33 -20.68
C GLY A 706 -4.56 -10.40 -21.25
N PRO A 707 -4.87 -11.70 -21.02
CA PRO A 707 -6.08 -12.24 -20.38
C PRO A 707 -6.05 -12.16 -18.83
N TYR A 708 -7.25 -12.13 -18.23
CA TYR A 708 -7.51 -12.10 -16.78
C TYR A 708 -8.51 -13.18 -16.35
N GLY A 709 -8.60 -13.42 -15.04
CA GLY A 709 -9.44 -14.44 -14.43
C GLY A 709 -8.65 -15.56 -13.76
N CYS A 710 -9.37 -16.43 -13.06
CA CYS A 710 -8.81 -17.57 -12.32
C CYS A 710 -8.85 -18.88 -13.11
N ALA A 711 -9.49 -18.90 -14.28
CA ALA A 711 -9.65 -20.11 -15.08
C ALA A 711 -8.31 -20.74 -15.51
N ALA A 712 -7.28 -19.93 -15.76
CA ALA A 712 -5.91 -20.37 -16.01
C ALA A 712 -5.27 -21.16 -14.83
N ARG A 713 -5.90 -21.14 -13.65
CA ARG A 713 -5.44 -21.81 -12.42
C ARG A 713 -6.43 -22.87 -11.93
N PHE A 714 -7.44 -23.20 -12.73
CA PHE A 714 -8.37 -24.27 -12.37
C PHE A 714 -7.67 -25.64 -12.33
N PRO A 715 -8.17 -26.56 -11.49
CA PRO A 715 -7.69 -27.92 -11.52
C PRO A 715 -8.03 -28.58 -12.86
N ASN A 716 -7.32 -29.65 -13.19
CA ASN A 716 -7.61 -30.40 -14.41
C ASN A 716 -8.95 -31.16 -14.26
N PHE A 717 -10.01 -30.63 -14.88
CA PHE A 717 -11.34 -31.25 -14.88
C PHE A 717 -11.43 -32.54 -15.69
N ALA A 718 -10.50 -32.77 -16.63
CA ALA A 718 -10.34 -34.03 -17.38
C ALA A 718 -9.49 -35.07 -16.65
N GLY A 719 -8.80 -34.66 -15.58
CA GLY A 719 -7.88 -35.48 -14.80
C GLY A 719 -8.58 -36.41 -13.80
N PRO A 720 -7.83 -37.25 -13.09
CA PRO A 720 -8.36 -38.22 -12.12
C PRO A 720 -8.89 -37.55 -10.85
N GLU A 721 -8.95 -36.22 -10.76
CA GLU A 721 -9.46 -35.47 -9.61
C GLU A 721 -10.98 -35.38 -9.58
N PHE A 722 -11.62 -35.49 -10.74
CA PHE A 722 -13.07 -35.37 -10.90
C PHE A 722 -13.64 -36.56 -11.64
N ASP A 723 -14.73 -37.09 -11.10
CA ASP A 723 -15.45 -38.21 -11.69
C ASP A 723 -16.60 -37.69 -12.57
N GLN A 724 -17.12 -36.51 -12.25
CA GLN A 724 -18.18 -35.85 -13.01
C GLN A 724 -18.03 -34.32 -13.01
N VAL A 725 -18.32 -33.69 -14.14
CA VAL A 725 -18.25 -32.23 -14.32
C VAL A 725 -19.61 -31.72 -14.80
N LEU A 726 -20.22 -30.81 -14.03
CA LEU A 726 -21.46 -30.13 -14.37
C LEU A 726 -21.16 -28.67 -14.71
N LEU A 727 -21.44 -28.27 -15.96
CA LEU A 727 -21.24 -26.92 -16.46
C LEU A 727 -22.60 -26.28 -16.75
N VAL A 728 -22.92 -25.17 -16.09
CA VAL A 728 -24.23 -24.50 -16.21
C VAL A 728 -24.06 -23.07 -16.73
N ALA A 729 -24.67 -22.78 -17.87
CA ALA A 729 -24.63 -21.48 -18.54
C ALA A 729 -26.03 -20.85 -18.63
N GLY A 730 -26.11 -19.54 -18.37
CA GLY A 730 -27.31 -18.73 -18.62
C GLY A 730 -27.03 -17.59 -19.59
N GLY A 731 -27.75 -17.55 -20.71
CA GLY A 731 -27.58 -16.54 -21.76
C GLY A 731 -26.16 -16.51 -22.30
N VAL A 732 -25.54 -15.32 -22.31
CA VAL A 732 -24.15 -15.13 -22.74
C VAL A 732 -23.10 -15.77 -21.82
N GLY A 733 -23.47 -16.28 -20.63
CA GLY A 733 -22.53 -17.01 -19.76
C GLY A 733 -21.92 -18.26 -20.41
N ALA A 734 -22.47 -18.72 -21.53
CA ALA A 734 -21.85 -19.73 -22.38
C ALA A 734 -20.50 -19.31 -22.97
N SER A 735 -20.19 -18.01 -23.06
CA SER A 735 -18.85 -17.54 -23.47
C SER A 735 -17.76 -17.92 -22.47
N PHE A 736 -18.10 -18.23 -21.21
CA PHE A 736 -17.19 -18.82 -20.23
C PHE A 736 -17.22 -20.35 -20.27
N ILE A 737 -18.43 -20.93 -20.27
CA ILE A 737 -18.62 -22.37 -20.14
C ILE A 737 -18.14 -23.15 -21.38
N LEU A 738 -18.38 -22.66 -22.59
CA LEU A 738 -18.03 -23.40 -23.82
C LEU A 738 -16.52 -23.52 -24.07
N PRO A 739 -15.68 -22.49 -23.85
CA PRO A 739 -14.22 -22.65 -23.87
C PRO A 739 -13.72 -23.68 -22.86
N VAL A 740 -14.24 -23.66 -21.62
CA VAL A 740 -13.88 -24.64 -20.60
C VAL A 740 -14.28 -26.03 -21.04
N TYR A 741 -15.51 -26.20 -21.54
CA TYR A 741 -16.00 -27.46 -22.11
C TYR A 741 -15.07 -28.03 -23.19
N ARG A 742 -14.69 -27.19 -24.17
CA ARG A 742 -13.77 -27.57 -25.25
C ARG A 742 -12.40 -27.99 -24.71
N SER A 743 -11.87 -27.28 -23.71
CA SER A 743 -10.60 -27.64 -23.06
C SER A 743 -10.66 -29.02 -22.44
N VAL A 744 -11.73 -29.32 -21.69
CA VAL A 744 -11.90 -30.63 -21.04
C VAL A 744 -11.97 -31.76 -22.07
N LEU A 745 -12.71 -31.56 -23.17
CA LEU A 745 -12.78 -32.56 -24.24
C LEU A 745 -11.49 -32.70 -25.05
N GLY A 746 -10.76 -31.60 -25.24
CA GLY A 746 -9.45 -31.58 -25.90
C GLY A 746 -8.41 -32.38 -25.12
N GLU A 747 -8.49 -32.36 -23.79
CA GLU A 747 -7.64 -33.16 -22.91
C GLU A 747 -8.10 -34.62 -22.77
N ASN A 748 -9.41 -34.85 -22.60
CA ASN A 748 -9.99 -36.19 -22.46
C ASN A 748 -11.40 -36.26 -23.05
N GLN A 749 -11.51 -36.85 -24.25
CA GLN A 749 -12.80 -37.07 -24.91
C GLN A 749 -13.75 -37.98 -24.11
N GLY A 750 -13.21 -38.85 -23.25
CA GLY A 750 -13.98 -39.74 -22.38
C GLY A 750 -14.45 -39.12 -21.06
N ALA A 751 -14.13 -37.84 -20.78
CA ALA A 751 -14.55 -37.19 -19.55
C ALA A 751 -16.09 -37.11 -19.43
N THR A 752 -16.62 -37.42 -18.24
CA THR A 752 -18.06 -37.36 -17.97
C THR A 752 -18.47 -35.91 -17.66
N VAL A 753 -18.78 -35.17 -18.72
CA VAL A 753 -19.17 -33.75 -18.64
C VAL A 753 -20.61 -33.58 -19.07
N THR A 754 -21.39 -32.81 -18.32
CA THR A 754 -22.75 -32.39 -18.68
C THR A 754 -22.79 -30.88 -18.77
N VAL A 755 -23.22 -30.36 -19.91
CA VAL A 755 -23.43 -28.93 -20.12
C VAL A 755 -24.93 -28.64 -20.12
N VAL A 756 -25.35 -27.68 -19.31
CA VAL A 756 -26.72 -27.16 -19.28
C VAL A 756 -26.66 -25.71 -19.70
N TRP A 757 -27.26 -25.38 -20.84
CA TRP A 757 -27.28 -24.02 -21.35
C TRP A 757 -28.71 -23.52 -21.51
N ALA A 758 -29.08 -22.49 -20.77
CA ALA A 758 -30.40 -21.86 -20.87
C ALA A 758 -30.30 -20.49 -21.56
N VAL A 759 -31.08 -20.28 -22.62
CA VAL A 759 -31.17 -19.03 -23.39
C VAL A 759 -32.62 -18.59 -23.56
N ARG A 760 -32.85 -17.29 -23.80
CA ARG A 760 -34.22 -16.78 -24.02
C ARG A 760 -34.74 -17.06 -25.43
N SER A 761 -33.86 -17.00 -26.43
CA SER A 761 -34.18 -17.19 -27.85
C SER A 761 -33.17 -18.14 -28.48
N ALA A 762 -33.56 -18.87 -29.54
CA ALA A 762 -32.66 -19.71 -30.31
C ALA A 762 -31.54 -18.88 -30.99
N SER A 763 -31.84 -17.64 -31.38
CA SER A 763 -30.86 -16.71 -31.95
C SER A 763 -29.70 -16.38 -31.00
N ASP A 764 -29.91 -16.42 -29.67
CA ASP A 764 -28.85 -16.23 -28.67
C ASP A 764 -27.85 -17.42 -28.64
N ALA A 765 -28.20 -18.54 -29.29
CA ALA A 765 -27.41 -19.77 -29.32
C ALA A 765 -26.79 -20.10 -30.69
N THR A 766 -26.90 -19.23 -31.69
CA THR A 766 -26.35 -19.46 -33.04
C THR A 766 -24.86 -19.10 -33.16
N TRP A 767 -24.36 -18.19 -32.31
CA TRP A 767 -22.97 -17.72 -32.38
C TRP A 767 -21.89 -18.81 -32.30
N PRO A 768 -22.05 -19.92 -31.52
CA PRO A 768 -21.05 -20.97 -31.53
C PRO A 768 -20.99 -21.65 -32.91
N ALA A 769 -22.14 -21.82 -33.58
CA ALA A 769 -22.26 -22.61 -34.81
C ALA A 769 -21.53 -22.02 -36.03
N SER A 770 -21.10 -20.75 -35.97
CA SER A 770 -20.58 -20.00 -37.13
C SER A 770 -19.13 -20.31 -37.56
N ASP A 771 -18.25 -20.82 -36.68
CA ASP A 771 -16.80 -20.93 -37.01
C ASP A 771 -16.23 -22.36 -37.08
N ALA A 772 -16.91 -23.33 -36.47
CA ALA A 772 -16.57 -24.77 -36.47
C ALA A 772 -17.56 -25.59 -35.62
N ALA A 773 -18.57 -24.96 -35.01
CA ALA A 773 -19.36 -25.53 -33.92
C ALA A 773 -20.79 -25.95 -34.31
N GLN A 774 -21.01 -26.31 -35.58
CA GLN A 774 -22.14 -27.19 -35.90
C GLN A 774 -22.13 -28.46 -35.01
N SER A 775 -20.94 -28.90 -34.53
CA SER A 775 -20.81 -30.06 -33.63
C SER A 775 -21.27 -29.87 -32.17
N ILE A 776 -21.28 -28.65 -31.61
CA ILE A 776 -21.55 -28.48 -30.16
C ILE A 776 -23.02 -28.59 -29.83
N LEU A 777 -23.90 -28.08 -30.71
CA LEU A 777 -25.34 -28.25 -30.55
C LEU A 777 -25.81 -29.67 -30.90
N GLU A 778 -24.96 -30.45 -31.58
CA GLU A 778 -25.19 -31.85 -31.93
C GLU A 778 -24.68 -32.82 -30.86
N ASP A 779 -23.88 -32.35 -29.90
CA ASP A 779 -23.32 -33.18 -28.83
C ASP A 779 -24.37 -33.51 -27.77
N ASP A 780 -24.61 -34.81 -27.53
CA ASP A 780 -25.55 -35.33 -26.54
C ASP A 780 -25.23 -34.87 -25.09
N ARG A 781 -24.00 -34.41 -24.82
CA ARG A 781 -23.59 -33.87 -23.51
C ARG A 781 -24.12 -32.44 -23.26
N VAL A 782 -24.56 -31.75 -24.31
CA VAL A 782 -25.02 -30.35 -24.24
C VAL A 782 -26.55 -30.27 -24.27
N GLN A 783 -27.13 -29.89 -23.14
CA GLN A 783 -28.56 -29.73 -22.98
C GLN A 783 -28.95 -28.25 -23.12
N LEU A 784 -29.55 -27.90 -24.26
CA LEU A 784 -30.04 -26.55 -24.54
C LEU A 784 -31.51 -26.37 -24.08
N TYR A 785 -31.77 -25.32 -23.31
CA TYR A 785 -33.09 -24.94 -22.81
C TYR A 785 -33.47 -23.54 -23.30
N LEU A 786 -34.63 -23.41 -23.96
CA LEU A 786 -35.23 -22.17 -24.42
C LEU A 786 -36.27 -21.70 -23.40
N THR A 787 -36.09 -20.51 -22.83
CA THR A 787 -36.89 -20.00 -21.70
C THR A 787 -37.72 -18.75 -22.01
N GLY A 788 -37.80 -18.32 -23.27
CA GLY A 788 -38.60 -17.16 -23.69
C GLY A 788 -40.09 -17.49 -23.83
N ASP A 789 -40.94 -16.45 -23.81
CA ASP A 789 -42.40 -16.61 -23.90
C ASP A 789 -42.80 -17.11 -25.29
N ILE A 790 -43.63 -18.15 -25.29
CA ILE A 790 -44.37 -18.59 -26.47
C ILE A 790 -45.42 -17.51 -26.71
N ILE A 791 -45.25 -16.67 -27.73
CA ILE A 791 -46.42 -15.99 -28.30
C ILE A 791 -47.26 -17.12 -28.88
N GLU A 792 -48.41 -17.39 -28.26
CA GLU A 792 -49.48 -18.19 -28.84
C GLU A 792 -49.85 -17.59 -30.19
N SER A 793 -49.32 -18.14 -31.27
CA SER A 793 -49.89 -17.99 -32.60
C SER A 793 -51.15 -18.86 -32.70
N THR A 794 -52.17 -18.49 -31.92
CA THR A 794 -53.55 -18.88 -32.15
C THR A 794 -54.37 -17.62 -32.36
N SER A 795 -54.79 -17.43 -33.62
CA SER A 795 -55.81 -16.50 -34.12
C SER A 795 -55.31 -15.16 -34.66
N GLY A 796 -55.34 -15.01 -35.99
CA GLY A 796 -55.36 -13.70 -36.66
C GLY A 796 -54.66 -13.66 -38.01
N THR A 797 -55.39 -13.94 -39.08
CA THR A 797 -55.05 -13.60 -40.47
C THR A 797 -54.56 -12.16 -40.60
N GLY A 798 -53.34 -11.98 -41.11
CA GLY A 798 -52.76 -10.68 -41.44
C GLY A 798 -51.42 -10.84 -42.16
N THR A 799 -51.46 -10.95 -43.48
CA THR A 799 -50.33 -10.83 -44.39
C THR A 799 -49.54 -9.53 -44.16
N LEU A 800 -48.21 -9.61 -43.97
CA LEU A 800 -47.20 -8.69 -44.54
C LEU A 800 -45.76 -9.06 -44.10
N SER A 801 -44.98 -9.53 -45.07
CA SER A 801 -43.53 -9.38 -45.32
C SER A 801 -42.50 -9.50 -44.18
N GLY A 802 -41.77 -10.63 -44.16
CA GLY A 802 -40.56 -10.86 -43.37
C GLY A 802 -39.92 -12.22 -43.62
N GLY A 803 -39.64 -12.55 -44.89
CA GLY A 803 -39.31 -13.90 -45.37
C GLY A 803 -37.99 -14.54 -44.91
N ASP A 804 -37.08 -13.79 -44.28
CA ASP A 804 -35.74 -14.31 -43.93
C ASP A 804 -35.68 -14.93 -42.52
N ALA A 805 -36.53 -14.51 -41.58
CA ALA A 805 -36.55 -15.03 -40.21
C ALA A 805 -37.32 -16.36 -40.09
N GLU A 806 -38.32 -16.59 -40.95
CA GLU A 806 -39.04 -17.86 -41.01
C GLU A 806 -38.20 -18.99 -41.64
N HIS A 807 -37.31 -18.67 -42.60
CA HIS A 807 -36.43 -19.67 -43.22
C HIS A 807 -35.37 -20.22 -42.23
N GLU A 808 -34.85 -19.39 -41.32
CA GLU A 808 -33.96 -19.86 -40.24
C GLU A 808 -34.69 -20.68 -39.18
N MET A 809 -35.93 -20.34 -38.82
CA MET A 809 -36.76 -21.15 -37.92
C MET A 809 -37.10 -22.51 -38.51
N VAL A 810 -37.36 -22.60 -39.82
CA VAL A 810 -37.63 -23.86 -40.50
C VAL A 810 -36.36 -24.72 -40.59
N HIS A 811 -35.17 -24.14 -40.81
CA HIS A 811 -33.92 -24.90 -40.85
C HIS A 811 -33.45 -25.42 -39.49
N LEU A 812 -33.70 -24.70 -38.38
CA LEU A 812 -33.44 -25.17 -37.01
C LEU A 812 -34.55 -26.09 -36.49
N SER A 813 -35.78 -25.99 -37.00
CA SER A 813 -36.92 -26.85 -36.64
C SER A 813 -36.96 -28.16 -37.43
N GLN A 814 -36.48 -28.18 -38.69
CA GLN A 814 -36.44 -29.37 -39.55
C GLN A 814 -35.17 -30.23 -39.37
N ARG A 815 -34.09 -29.69 -38.82
CA ARG A 815 -32.93 -30.48 -38.41
C ARG A 815 -33.16 -31.03 -37.01
N GLN A 816 -33.96 -32.09 -36.91
CA GLN A 816 -34.20 -32.81 -35.65
C GLN A 816 -32.88 -33.16 -34.96
N PRO A 817 -32.57 -32.61 -33.78
CA PRO A 817 -31.75 -33.34 -32.83
C PRO A 817 -32.64 -34.42 -32.19
N LYS A 818 -32.03 -35.49 -31.70
CA LYS A 818 -32.65 -36.65 -31.01
C LYS A 818 -33.37 -36.29 -29.69
N TYR A 819 -33.75 -35.04 -29.50
CA TYR A 819 -34.27 -34.44 -28.28
C TYR A 819 -35.79 -34.31 -28.35
N SER A 820 -36.49 -34.85 -27.35
CA SER A 820 -37.94 -34.66 -27.23
C SER A 820 -38.30 -33.16 -27.19
N PRO A 821 -39.17 -32.67 -28.07
CA PRO A 821 -39.51 -31.25 -28.22
C PRO A 821 -40.13 -30.61 -26.96
N ASP A 822 -40.60 -31.43 -26.01
CA ASP A 822 -41.19 -30.98 -24.74
C ASP A 822 -40.13 -30.62 -23.68
N ARG A 823 -38.88 -31.10 -23.82
CA ARG A 823 -37.79 -30.91 -22.84
C ARG A 823 -37.02 -29.60 -23.05
N SER A 824 -36.98 -29.08 -24.28
CA SER A 824 -36.18 -27.91 -24.69
C SER A 824 -36.90 -26.57 -24.56
N ARG A 825 -38.23 -26.53 -24.30
CA ARG A 825 -39.04 -25.30 -24.25
C ARG A 825 -39.48 -24.90 -22.84
N ARG A 826 -38.71 -25.26 -21.82
CA ARG A 826 -39.02 -24.97 -20.41
C ARG A 826 -37.75 -24.52 -19.68
N ARG A 827 -37.91 -23.87 -18.53
CA ARG A 827 -36.77 -23.58 -17.63
C ARG A 827 -36.15 -24.92 -17.16
N PRO A 828 -34.82 -25.02 -17.09
CA PRO A 828 -34.17 -26.23 -16.60
C PRO A 828 -34.53 -26.48 -15.13
N ASP A 829 -34.94 -27.70 -14.80
CA ASP A 829 -35.11 -28.13 -13.42
C ASP A 829 -33.73 -28.39 -12.81
N LEU A 830 -33.11 -27.33 -12.28
CA LEU A 830 -31.77 -27.38 -11.71
C LEU A 830 -31.67 -28.36 -10.54
N ARG A 831 -32.76 -28.55 -9.78
CA ARG A 831 -32.80 -29.51 -8.68
C ARG A 831 -32.67 -30.91 -9.21
N LYS A 832 -33.50 -31.28 -10.18
CA LYS A 832 -33.45 -32.60 -10.83
C LYS A 832 -32.10 -32.84 -11.48
N ILE A 833 -31.54 -31.85 -12.18
CA ILE A 833 -30.22 -31.96 -12.81
C ILE A 833 -29.13 -32.23 -11.77
N VAL A 834 -29.11 -31.47 -10.67
CA VAL A 834 -28.16 -31.70 -9.58
C VAL A 834 -28.39 -33.07 -8.96
N ASP A 835 -29.63 -33.46 -8.66
CA ASP A 835 -29.91 -34.78 -8.09
C ASP A 835 -29.49 -35.91 -9.06
N ASP A 836 -29.68 -35.75 -10.37
CA ASP A 836 -29.27 -36.71 -11.41
C ASP A 836 -27.76 -36.81 -11.60
N VAL A 837 -27.01 -35.73 -11.39
CA VAL A 837 -25.54 -35.75 -11.35
C VAL A 837 -25.10 -36.48 -10.08
N PHE A 838 -25.62 -36.06 -8.92
CA PHE A 838 -25.16 -36.52 -7.61
C PHE A 838 -25.71 -37.88 -7.14
N LYS A 839 -26.67 -38.50 -7.86
CA LYS A 839 -27.22 -39.83 -7.55
C LYS A 839 -26.22 -40.98 -7.72
N HIS A 840 -25.16 -40.76 -8.50
CA HIS A 840 -24.07 -41.70 -8.68
C HIS A 840 -23.24 -41.85 -7.38
N GLY A 841 -22.20 -42.67 -7.37
CA GLY A 841 -21.56 -43.16 -6.14
C GLY A 841 -21.20 -42.04 -5.15
N VAL A 842 -21.44 -42.23 -3.84
CA VAL A 842 -21.23 -41.20 -2.79
C VAL A 842 -19.78 -40.71 -2.69
N GLU A 843 -18.83 -41.46 -3.26
CA GLU A 843 -17.40 -41.16 -3.29
C GLU A 843 -16.97 -40.32 -4.49
N GLU A 844 -17.84 -40.14 -5.50
CA GLU A 844 -17.51 -39.36 -6.68
C GLU A 844 -17.36 -37.87 -6.35
N ARG A 845 -16.28 -37.31 -6.88
CA ARG A 845 -15.89 -35.91 -6.79
C ARG A 845 -16.49 -35.18 -7.97
N VAL A 846 -17.31 -34.19 -7.67
CA VAL A 846 -18.07 -33.44 -8.68
C VAL A 846 -17.53 -32.02 -8.77
N ALA A 847 -17.16 -31.59 -9.97
CA ALA A 847 -16.91 -30.19 -10.26
C ALA A 847 -18.21 -29.54 -10.76
N VAL A 848 -18.58 -28.39 -10.20
CA VAL A 848 -19.75 -27.61 -10.64
C VAL A 848 -19.31 -26.20 -10.96
N LEU A 849 -19.50 -25.80 -12.21
CA LEU A 849 -19.23 -24.45 -12.69
C LEU A 849 -20.53 -23.81 -13.15
N VAL A 850 -20.77 -22.56 -12.77
CA VAL A 850 -21.93 -21.80 -13.22
C VAL A 850 -21.53 -20.41 -13.68
N CYS A 851 -22.09 -19.96 -14.80
CA CYS A 851 -22.00 -18.59 -15.27
C CYS A 851 -23.35 -18.17 -15.85
N GLY A 852 -24.04 -17.23 -15.20
CA GLY A 852 -25.38 -16.85 -15.61
C GLY A 852 -26.02 -15.81 -14.69
N PRO A 853 -27.35 -15.61 -14.78
CA PRO A 853 -28.08 -14.73 -13.88
C PRO A 853 -27.90 -15.12 -12.42
N GLU A 854 -27.82 -14.13 -11.52
CA GLU A 854 -27.56 -14.33 -10.10
C GLU A 854 -28.52 -15.33 -9.44
N GLY A 855 -29.82 -15.25 -9.76
CA GLY A 855 -30.83 -16.18 -9.27
C GLY A 855 -30.58 -17.64 -9.66
N MET A 856 -30.07 -17.89 -10.88
CA MET A 856 -29.73 -19.25 -11.34
C MET A 856 -28.53 -19.80 -10.57
N ALA A 857 -27.49 -18.99 -10.37
CA ALA A 857 -26.31 -19.38 -9.61
C ALA A 857 -26.64 -19.66 -8.13
N HIS A 858 -27.47 -18.82 -7.51
CA HIS A 858 -27.95 -19.00 -6.13
C HIS A 858 -28.78 -20.28 -5.96
N GLU A 859 -29.72 -20.52 -6.87
CA GLU A 859 -30.55 -21.73 -6.86
C GLU A 859 -29.70 -22.99 -7.01
N LEU A 860 -28.78 -23.01 -7.97
CA LEU A 860 -27.85 -24.13 -8.17
C LEU A 860 -26.97 -24.36 -6.94
N ARG A 861 -26.42 -23.28 -6.36
CA ARG A 861 -25.62 -23.35 -5.12
C ARG A 861 -26.43 -23.94 -3.98
N ARG A 862 -27.69 -23.55 -3.82
CA ARG A 862 -28.57 -24.08 -2.77
C ARG A 862 -28.77 -25.59 -2.92
N TYR A 863 -29.05 -26.07 -4.12
CA TYR A 863 -29.26 -27.50 -4.38
C TYR A 863 -27.98 -28.32 -4.18
N VAL A 864 -26.85 -27.86 -4.71
CA VAL A 864 -25.53 -28.49 -4.49
C VAL A 864 -25.17 -28.52 -3.00
N GLY A 865 -25.46 -27.44 -2.27
CA GLY A 865 -25.21 -27.35 -0.84
C GLY A 865 -25.96 -28.41 -0.02
N THR A 866 -27.09 -28.93 -0.49
CA THR A 866 -27.77 -30.06 0.20
C THR A 866 -26.94 -31.35 0.13
N TRP A 867 -26.23 -31.58 -0.97
CA TRP A 867 -25.35 -32.71 -1.17
C TRP A 867 -24.01 -32.56 -0.45
N VAL A 868 -23.47 -31.34 -0.38
CA VAL A 868 -22.27 -31.04 0.42
C VAL A 868 -22.50 -31.35 1.90
N ARG A 869 -23.68 -30.98 2.45
CA ARG A 869 -24.06 -31.32 3.84
C ARG A 869 -24.24 -32.82 4.07
N LYS A 870 -24.57 -33.60 3.03
CA LYS A 870 -24.55 -35.08 3.04
C LYS A 870 -23.13 -35.66 2.92
N GLY A 871 -22.10 -34.81 2.89
CA GLY A 871 -20.68 -35.17 2.90
C GLY A 871 -20.05 -35.35 1.52
N ARG A 872 -20.76 -35.03 0.42
CA ARG A 872 -20.22 -35.09 -0.95
C ARG A 872 -19.02 -34.16 -1.12
N LYS A 873 -18.03 -34.59 -1.90
CA LYS A 873 -16.88 -33.76 -2.29
C LYS A 873 -17.24 -32.97 -3.54
N VAL A 874 -17.29 -31.66 -3.42
CA VAL A 874 -17.68 -30.76 -4.51
C VAL A 874 -16.64 -29.66 -4.65
N TRP A 875 -16.18 -29.45 -5.88
CA TRP A 875 -15.49 -28.23 -6.27
C TRP A 875 -16.50 -27.30 -6.92
N TRP A 876 -16.60 -26.06 -6.44
CA TRP A 876 -17.63 -25.11 -6.87
C TRP A 876 -16.98 -23.83 -7.35
N HIS A 877 -17.39 -23.37 -8.54
CA HIS A 877 -17.04 -22.07 -9.06
C HIS A 877 -18.26 -21.35 -9.65
N ASN A 878 -18.47 -20.11 -9.20
CA ASN A 878 -19.48 -19.21 -9.76
C ASN A 878 -18.76 -18.07 -10.48
N GLU A 879 -18.73 -18.14 -11.80
CA GLU A 879 -18.17 -17.08 -12.63
C GLU A 879 -19.21 -15.98 -12.79
N SER A 880 -18.92 -14.81 -12.22
CA SER A 880 -19.77 -13.63 -12.35
C SER A 880 -18.94 -12.36 -12.33
N PHE A 881 -19.36 -11.39 -13.12
CA PHE A 881 -18.87 -10.02 -13.02
C PHE A 881 -19.79 -9.28 -12.05
N GLY A 882 -19.42 -9.28 -10.75
CA GLY A 882 -20.24 -8.79 -9.64
C GLY A 882 -20.38 -7.26 -9.55
N TRP A 883 -21.04 -6.63 -10.53
CA TRP A 883 -21.37 -5.20 -10.49
C TRP A 883 -22.63 -4.88 -9.69
#